data_AF-A0A6A4SNM0-F1
#
_entry.id   AF-A0A6A4SNM0-F1
#
_cell.length_a   1.000
_cell.length_b   1.000
_cell.length_c   1.000
_cell.angle_alpha   90.00
_cell.angle_beta   90.00
_cell.angle_gamma   90.00
#
_symmetry.space_group_name_H-M   'P 1'
#
loop_
_entity.id
_entity.type
_entity.pdbx_description
1 polymer ?
#
loop_
_entity_poly.entity_id
_entity_poly.type
_entity_poly.pdbx_seq_one_letter_code
_entity_poly.pdbx_strand_id
1 'polypeptide(L)'
;MSSVSYHVSNLLEKMTSTDKDFSLAPLVRKVKEPQLETMVDTLCSNMVSDKEQLRDISSMGVKTLIAELPLSSAGLSLTVSVCKRITSQLIGAMGKQEDVSVQLEALDILSEMLGRLSGALVSFHSSLLHSLLPQLTSPRMAVRKRSILALGHLVPCCSSALFSQLTEHLLTELAKAPPTSLTRTYIQCLATISRQGAHRVGEHLEKLIPVVVKCPKEMSPHVATVTKLCLKFMTFDPNYNYDDEQDEEDDMDVEDVLDEESDDEYSDDDDMSWKVRRSSVKCLEALIESRRDLLLSFYASLCPALLARFKEREENVLLPPVVACVDDTFYKITSEALLVTQQLVRVMRPHGQNAAAGFDPRPFVREVFSATLKRLKATDIDQEVKERAITCMGHMVCHLGDHMGAELQGVLAIFLERLKNEITRLTAVRTFTLVAASPIKADLSSVLPEALSVLGSFLRKNQRALKLGSLACLTALVTHHAAGIKPAALEPVLSELPALVDEDDMHVSQVSVALLTVMAAVCPSSLAKISSSVLPGVFRLVHSPLLQGGALAAILDFIKALVGSKTSSMGYSQLLRSLTEPFHSSPSSDGVVVHRQSYRSVARCVAALTSACPKETPATVSGLIQEVKNPGSPESARVLALLSLGEVGRSGSLGGSREVQAVILEAFTSSSEESCECPEEGTRNLVAECLGKLTSLEPAQLLPRLKQQLKAGTKCEEDRTEVKQNNDEHLKCKNDDAAVLQRLDRLVEPLKATCTTKVKAGSVKQEFEKQDELRRSAMRAVAALLAVPDVERSPSMAEFANQIRTNADMASIYQSVQGGEAGESMDMS
;
A
#
# COMPACT_ATOMS: atom_id res chain seq x y z
N MET A 1 71.95 -38.62 13.80
CA MET A 1 70.93 -38.61 12.72
C MET A 1 70.15 -39.92 12.64
N SER A 2 70.81 -41.09 12.61
CA SER A 2 70.15 -42.42 12.55
C SER A 2 69.23 -42.73 13.74
N SER A 3 69.58 -42.32 14.97
CA SER A 3 68.77 -42.59 16.17
C SER A 3 67.45 -41.80 16.24
N VAL A 4 67.41 -40.57 15.72
CA VAL A 4 66.19 -39.72 15.76
C VAL A 4 65.23 -40.12 14.65
N SER A 5 65.72 -40.34 13.43
CA SER A 5 64.91 -40.87 12.32
C SER A 5 64.38 -42.26 12.67
N TYR A 6 65.20 -43.13 13.29
CA TYR A 6 64.74 -44.42 13.80
C TYR A 6 63.67 -44.28 14.89
N HIS A 7 63.82 -43.36 15.85
CA HIS A 7 62.78 -43.15 16.88
C HIS A 7 61.50 -42.54 16.32
N VAL A 8 61.57 -41.64 15.34
CA VAL A 8 60.40 -41.07 14.67
C VAL A 8 59.69 -42.12 13.82
N SER A 9 60.42 -42.93 13.05
CA SER A 9 59.86 -44.06 12.30
C SER A 9 59.24 -45.12 13.22
N ASN A 10 59.87 -45.41 14.35
CA ASN A 10 59.37 -46.37 15.34
C ASN A 10 58.19 -45.79 16.16
N LEU A 11 58.12 -44.46 16.34
CA LEU A 11 56.94 -43.77 16.90
C LEU A 11 55.76 -43.80 15.91
N LEU A 12 56.04 -43.57 14.61
CA LEU A 12 55.06 -43.65 13.53
C LEU A 12 54.53 -45.09 13.37
N GLU A 13 55.41 -46.11 13.44
CA GLU A 13 55.00 -47.53 13.48
C GLU A 13 54.14 -47.85 14.72
N LYS A 14 54.47 -47.32 15.90
CA LYS A 14 53.62 -47.50 17.09
C LYS A 14 52.27 -46.80 17.01
N MET A 15 52.19 -45.64 16.35
CA MET A 15 50.91 -44.96 16.08
C MET A 15 50.04 -45.73 15.07
N THR A 16 50.62 -46.55 14.18
CA THR A 16 49.84 -47.45 13.32
C THR A 16 49.21 -48.61 14.08
N SER A 17 49.70 -48.96 15.28
CA SER A 17 49.48 -50.30 15.82
C SER A 17 48.39 -50.48 16.89
N THR A 18 47.82 -49.45 17.56
CA THR A 18 46.49 -49.51 18.26
C THR A 18 46.16 -48.35 19.22
N ASP A 19 47.09 -47.47 19.62
CA ASP A 19 46.79 -46.40 20.60
C ASP A 19 46.61 -45.03 19.92
N LYS A 20 45.37 -44.53 19.92
CA LYS A 20 45.01 -43.19 19.40
C LYS A 20 45.38 -42.04 20.35
N ASP A 21 45.86 -42.32 21.56
CA ASP A 21 46.11 -41.31 22.60
C ASP A 21 47.57 -40.83 22.68
N PHE A 22 48.46 -41.27 21.78
CA PHE A 22 49.86 -40.83 21.78
C PHE A 22 50.05 -39.52 20.99
N SER A 23 49.81 -38.39 21.65
CA SER A 23 49.91 -37.06 21.05
C SER A 23 51.37 -36.67 20.74
N LEU A 24 51.66 -36.33 19.48
CA LEU A 24 52.93 -35.70 19.06
C LEU A 24 53.13 -34.30 19.68
N ALA A 25 52.07 -33.67 20.17
CA ALA A 25 52.06 -32.27 20.64
C ALA A 25 53.07 -31.94 21.75
N PRO A 26 53.26 -32.75 22.81
CA PRO A 26 54.21 -32.46 23.88
C PRO A 26 55.68 -32.57 23.42
N LEU A 27 55.93 -33.33 22.35
CA LEU A 27 57.26 -33.56 21.81
C LEU A 27 57.75 -32.32 21.04
N VAL A 28 56.86 -31.71 20.25
CA VAL A 28 57.15 -30.50 19.45
C VAL A 28 57.70 -29.37 20.33
N ARG A 29 57.13 -29.18 21.52
CA ARG A 29 57.52 -28.14 22.48
C ARG A 29 58.85 -28.42 23.20
N LYS A 30 59.40 -29.64 23.14
CA LYS A 30 60.57 -30.09 23.92
C LYS A 30 61.80 -30.42 23.06
N VAL A 31 61.65 -30.45 21.74
CA VAL A 31 62.68 -30.88 20.79
C VAL A 31 63.49 -29.68 20.27
N LYS A 32 64.79 -29.86 20.01
CA LYS A 32 65.67 -28.81 19.46
C LYS A 32 65.42 -28.60 17.97
N GLU A 33 65.62 -27.37 17.48
CA GLU A 33 65.41 -26.95 16.08
C GLU A 33 65.88 -27.95 14.99
N PRO A 34 67.12 -28.46 14.95
CA PRO A 34 67.56 -29.38 13.89
C PRO A 34 66.83 -30.74 13.91
N GLN A 35 66.38 -31.17 15.09
CA GLN A 35 65.59 -32.40 15.23
C GLN A 35 64.15 -32.17 14.77
N LEU A 36 63.59 -30.98 15.01
CA LEU A 36 62.28 -30.60 14.51
C LEU A 36 62.26 -30.50 12.98
N GLU A 37 63.30 -29.92 12.36
CA GLU A 37 63.45 -29.89 10.91
C GLU A 37 63.50 -31.30 10.30
N THR A 38 64.25 -32.22 10.93
CA THR A 38 64.33 -33.62 10.49
C THR A 38 62.98 -34.33 10.59
N MET A 39 62.20 -34.04 11.65
CA MET A 39 60.84 -34.57 11.82
C MET A 39 59.91 -34.07 10.72
N VAL A 40 59.95 -32.78 10.42
CA VAL A 40 59.15 -32.16 9.35
C VAL A 40 59.49 -32.77 7.99
N ASP A 41 60.78 -32.88 7.65
CA ASP A 41 61.21 -33.47 6.38
C ASP A 41 60.77 -34.94 6.25
N THR A 42 60.83 -35.71 7.34
CA THR A 42 60.38 -37.12 7.36
C THR A 42 58.87 -37.23 7.17
N LEU A 43 58.08 -36.41 7.87
CA LEU A 43 56.62 -36.43 7.77
C LEU A 43 56.16 -35.95 6.39
N CYS A 44 56.75 -34.86 5.87
CA CYS A 44 56.44 -34.37 4.52
C CYS A 44 56.83 -35.38 3.43
N SER A 45 57.95 -36.10 3.57
CA SER A 45 58.32 -37.18 2.64
C SER A 45 57.32 -38.33 2.68
N ASN A 46 56.81 -38.67 3.87
CA ASN A 46 55.87 -39.77 4.06
C ASN A 46 54.44 -39.43 3.60
N MET A 47 54.07 -38.15 3.52
CA MET A 47 52.80 -37.71 2.93
C MET A 47 52.65 -38.09 1.45
N VAL A 48 53.75 -38.36 0.76
CA VAL A 48 53.76 -38.77 -0.67
C VAL A 48 54.16 -40.25 -0.80
N SER A 49 54.09 -41.02 0.28
CA SER A 49 54.39 -42.46 0.26
C SER A 49 53.30 -43.24 -0.47
N ASP A 50 53.65 -44.37 -1.07
CA ASP A 50 52.68 -45.30 -1.69
C ASP A 50 51.73 -45.95 -0.66
N LYS A 51 52.13 -45.98 0.63
CA LYS A 51 51.35 -46.58 1.73
C LYS A 51 50.32 -45.59 2.29
N GLU A 52 49.03 -45.87 2.10
CA GLU A 52 47.90 -45.03 2.55
C GLU A 52 47.93 -44.73 4.06
N GLN A 53 48.06 -45.75 4.89
CA GLN A 53 48.14 -45.59 6.36
C GLN A 53 49.30 -44.67 6.78
N LEU A 54 50.42 -44.71 6.06
CA LEU A 54 51.57 -43.86 6.36
C LEU A 54 51.33 -42.41 5.92
N ARG A 55 50.61 -42.18 4.82
CA ARG A 55 50.21 -40.83 4.38
C ARG A 55 49.28 -40.17 5.39
N ASP A 56 48.24 -40.87 5.84
CA ASP A 56 47.22 -40.33 6.74
C ASP A 56 47.80 -39.93 8.09
N ILE A 57 48.59 -40.83 8.70
CA ILE A 57 49.25 -40.57 9.98
C ILE A 57 50.27 -39.44 9.85
N SER A 58 50.99 -39.38 8.73
CA SER A 58 51.95 -38.29 8.49
C SER A 58 51.24 -36.95 8.30
N SER A 59 50.11 -36.92 7.58
CA SER A 59 49.28 -35.71 7.44
C SER A 59 48.76 -35.21 8.79
N MET A 60 48.21 -36.10 9.62
CA MET A 60 47.80 -35.78 10.98
C MET A 60 48.96 -35.27 11.84
N GLY A 61 50.15 -35.87 11.68
CA GLY A 61 51.38 -35.43 12.34
C GLY A 61 51.79 -34.01 11.94
N VAL A 62 51.72 -33.66 10.65
CA VAL A 62 52.03 -32.31 10.16
C VAL A 62 51.00 -31.29 10.66
N LYS A 63 49.70 -31.62 10.68
CA LYS A 63 48.67 -30.73 11.23
C LYS A 63 48.88 -30.49 12.73
N THR A 64 49.21 -31.55 13.48
CA THR A 64 49.54 -31.45 14.91
C THR A 64 50.79 -30.59 15.14
N LEU A 65 51.81 -30.71 14.29
CA LEU A 65 52.99 -29.84 14.33
C LEU A 65 52.61 -28.37 14.14
N ILE A 66 51.83 -28.06 13.11
CA ILE A 66 51.36 -26.69 12.81
C ILE A 66 50.56 -26.13 13.99
N ALA A 67 49.71 -26.94 14.61
CA ALA A 67 48.89 -26.57 15.76
C ALA A 67 49.70 -26.32 17.06
N GLU A 68 50.97 -26.70 17.10
CA GLU A 68 51.82 -26.63 18.29
C GLU A 68 53.01 -25.68 18.12
N LEU A 69 53.17 -25.08 16.94
CA LEU A 69 54.21 -24.09 16.69
C LEU A 69 53.94 -22.80 17.49
N PRO A 70 54.99 -22.20 18.07
CA PRO A 70 54.87 -20.98 18.86
C PRO A 70 54.63 -19.76 17.96
N LEU A 71 53.69 -18.90 18.40
CA LEU A 71 53.39 -17.60 17.78
C LEU A 71 54.18 -16.43 18.40
N SER A 72 54.93 -16.68 19.49
CA SER A 72 55.71 -15.67 20.21
C SER A 72 56.94 -15.19 19.41
N SER A 73 57.32 -13.92 19.57
CA SER A 73 58.46 -13.28 18.90
C SER A 73 59.80 -14.03 19.05
N ALA A 74 60.05 -14.68 20.18
CA ALA A 74 61.25 -15.49 20.42
C ALA A 74 61.31 -16.82 19.64
N GLY A 75 60.18 -17.30 19.10
CA GLY A 75 60.06 -18.54 18.34
C GLY A 75 59.78 -18.34 16.84
N LEU A 76 59.64 -17.09 16.38
CA LEU A 76 59.21 -16.77 15.02
C LEU A 76 60.20 -17.25 13.94
N SER A 77 61.51 -17.21 14.22
CA SER A 77 62.54 -17.70 13.29
C SER A 77 62.41 -19.21 13.01
N LEU A 78 62.14 -19.99 14.06
CA LEU A 78 61.90 -21.43 13.96
C LEU A 78 60.63 -21.71 13.16
N THR A 79 59.53 -21.03 13.50
CA THR A 79 58.24 -21.12 12.81
C THR A 79 58.39 -20.80 11.32
N VAL A 80 59.10 -19.74 10.96
CA VAL A 80 59.37 -19.36 9.56
C VAL A 80 60.20 -20.42 8.83
N SER A 81 61.25 -20.99 9.45
CA SER A 81 62.06 -22.06 8.84
C SER A 81 61.22 -23.31 8.56
N VAL A 82 60.43 -23.74 9.55
CA VAL A 82 59.55 -24.91 9.45
C VAL A 82 58.45 -24.68 8.39
N CYS A 83 57.78 -23.54 8.43
CA CYS A 83 56.77 -23.16 7.43
C CYS A 83 57.35 -23.12 6.01
N LYS A 84 58.58 -22.61 5.83
CA LYS A 84 59.26 -22.59 4.53
C LYS A 84 59.47 -23.99 3.96
N ARG A 85 59.91 -24.94 4.78
CA ARG A 85 60.13 -26.35 4.37
C ARG A 85 58.81 -27.02 4.01
N ILE A 86 57.80 -26.91 4.89
CA ILE A 86 56.46 -27.46 4.65
C ILE A 86 55.88 -26.88 3.35
N THR A 87 55.87 -25.55 3.21
CA THR A 87 55.33 -24.85 2.02
C THR A 87 55.98 -25.34 0.72
N SER A 88 57.31 -25.50 0.70
CA SER A 88 58.04 -25.95 -0.49
C SER A 88 57.62 -27.37 -0.91
N GLN A 89 57.44 -28.26 0.07
CA GLN A 89 56.99 -29.64 -0.19
C GLN A 89 55.52 -29.70 -0.60
N LEU A 90 54.65 -28.88 0.01
CA LEU A 90 53.24 -28.80 -0.34
C LEU A 90 53.02 -28.31 -1.76
N ILE A 91 53.78 -27.30 -2.21
CA ILE A 91 53.75 -26.82 -3.60
C ILE A 91 54.10 -27.95 -4.57
N GLY A 92 55.17 -28.72 -4.28
CA GLY A 92 55.55 -29.89 -5.06
C GLY A 92 54.48 -30.99 -5.08
N ALA A 93 53.85 -31.26 -3.93
CA ALA A 93 52.79 -32.25 -3.78
C ALA A 93 51.52 -31.87 -4.57
N MET A 94 51.13 -30.60 -4.58
CA MET A 94 50.00 -30.11 -5.39
C MET A 94 50.25 -30.23 -6.90
N GLY A 95 51.51 -30.16 -7.34
CA GLY A 95 51.91 -30.29 -8.74
C GLY A 95 51.79 -31.71 -9.30
N LYS A 96 51.72 -32.74 -8.45
CA LYS A 96 51.57 -34.16 -8.87
C LYS A 96 50.10 -34.47 -9.15
N GLN A 97 49.64 -34.17 -10.38
CA GLN A 97 48.23 -34.30 -10.78
C GLN A 97 47.68 -35.74 -10.83
N GLU A 98 48.53 -36.77 -10.79
CA GLU A 98 48.12 -38.17 -10.86
C GLU A 98 47.56 -38.69 -9.52
N ASP A 99 48.04 -38.17 -8.38
CA ASP A 99 47.69 -38.64 -7.03
C ASP A 99 46.75 -37.68 -6.29
N VAL A 100 45.46 -37.81 -6.56
CA VAL A 100 44.40 -36.96 -5.97
C VAL A 100 44.39 -36.99 -4.43
N SER A 101 44.71 -38.14 -3.82
CA SER A 101 44.78 -38.29 -2.35
C SER A 101 45.87 -37.39 -1.75
N VAL A 102 47.04 -37.34 -2.38
CA VAL A 102 48.16 -36.49 -1.95
C VAL A 102 47.82 -35.01 -2.12
N GLN A 103 47.16 -34.65 -3.23
CA GLN A 103 46.71 -33.27 -3.46
C GLN A 103 45.71 -32.79 -2.40
N LEU A 104 44.76 -33.65 -2.01
CA LEU A 104 43.76 -33.30 -0.99
C LEU A 104 44.39 -33.07 0.38
N GLU A 105 45.31 -33.95 0.80
CA GLU A 105 46.03 -33.76 2.08
C GLU A 105 46.92 -32.53 2.04
N ALA A 106 47.61 -32.28 0.93
CA ALA A 106 48.45 -31.10 0.78
C ALA A 106 47.65 -29.79 0.87
N LEU A 107 46.48 -29.74 0.22
CA LEU A 107 45.57 -28.58 0.29
C LEU A 107 44.98 -28.37 1.68
N ASP A 108 44.70 -29.46 2.41
CA ASP A 108 44.15 -29.38 3.75
C ASP A 108 45.19 -28.84 4.75
N ILE A 109 46.41 -29.38 4.70
CA ILE A 109 47.53 -28.87 5.50
C ILE A 109 47.84 -27.41 5.16
N LEU A 110 47.82 -27.05 3.88
CA LEU A 110 48.02 -25.67 3.46
C LEU A 110 46.94 -24.73 4.02
N SER A 111 45.69 -25.18 4.03
CA SER A 111 44.56 -24.39 4.57
C SER A 111 44.72 -24.14 6.07
N GLU A 112 45.11 -25.15 6.84
CA GLU A 112 45.38 -25.05 8.28
C GLU A 112 46.57 -24.11 8.55
N MET A 113 47.64 -24.27 7.77
CA MET A 113 48.85 -23.45 7.90
C MET A 113 48.58 -21.97 7.59
N LEU A 114 47.79 -21.67 6.55
CA LEU A 114 47.40 -20.31 6.20
C LEU A 114 46.45 -19.69 7.24
N GLY A 115 45.53 -20.48 7.80
CA GLY A 115 44.59 -20.00 8.82
C GLY A 115 45.27 -19.57 10.12
N ARG A 116 46.38 -20.21 10.50
CA ARG A 116 47.05 -19.98 11.78
C ARG A 116 48.37 -19.20 11.70
N LEU A 117 49.18 -19.42 10.66
CA LEU A 117 50.57 -18.95 10.57
C LEU A 117 50.79 -17.96 9.42
N SER A 118 49.73 -17.24 9.02
CA SER A 118 49.73 -16.36 7.85
C SER A 118 50.87 -15.32 7.83
N GLY A 119 51.19 -14.72 8.98
CA GLY A 119 52.26 -13.73 9.12
C GLY A 119 53.67 -14.28 8.85
N ALA A 120 53.91 -15.57 9.08
CA ALA A 120 55.18 -16.23 8.77
C ALA A 120 55.31 -16.59 7.28
N LEU A 121 54.21 -16.56 6.52
CA LEU A 121 54.12 -17.03 5.14
C LEU A 121 54.12 -15.91 4.09
N VAL A 122 54.24 -14.65 4.49
CA VAL A 122 54.11 -13.49 3.57
C VAL A 122 55.01 -13.60 2.34
N SER A 123 56.26 -14.05 2.50
CA SER A 123 57.20 -14.24 1.39
C SER A 123 56.79 -15.34 0.40
N PHE A 124 55.87 -16.23 0.78
CA PHE A 124 55.39 -17.36 -0.02
C PHE A 124 54.00 -17.13 -0.62
N HIS A 125 53.26 -16.10 -0.20
CA HIS A 125 51.88 -15.86 -0.66
C HIS A 125 51.77 -15.79 -2.19
N SER A 126 52.74 -15.17 -2.88
CA SER A 126 52.77 -15.12 -4.35
C SER A 126 52.93 -16.51 -4.98
N SER A 127 53.88 -17.31 -4.49
CA SER A 127 54.10 -18.69 -4.97
C SER A 127 52.93 -19.61 -4.67
N LEU A 128 52.30 -19.45 -3.50
CA LEU A 128 51.09 -20.18 -3.11
C LEU A 128 49.91 -19.84 -4.01
N LEU A 129 49.67 -18.55 -4.28
CA LEU A 129 48.64 -18.12 -5.22
C LEU A 129 48.85 -18.74 -6.60
N HIS A 130 50.06 -18.64 -7.15
CA HIS A 130 50.40 -19.25 -8.45
C HIS A 130 50.23 -20.78 -8.49
N SER A 131 50.39 -21.45 -7.36
CA SER A 131 50.22 -22.91 -7.25
C SER A 131 48.76 -23.34 -7.05
N LEU A 132 47.95 -22.50 -6.40
CA LEU A 132 46.54 -22.75 -6.11
C LEU A 132 45.62 -22.47 -7.30
N LEU A 133 45.92 -21.44 -8.11
CA LEU A 133 45.08 -21.08 -9.27
C LEU A 133 44.85 -22.26 -10.24
N PRO A 134 45.88 -23.03 -10.67
CA PRO A 134 45.67 -24.20 -11.53
C PRO A 134 44.82 -25.31 -10.90
N GLN A 135 44.70 -25.36 -9.57
CA GLN A 135 43.92 -26.39 -8.88
C GLN A 135 42.41 -26.13 -8.99
N LEU A 136 42.00 -24.90 -9.31
CA LEU A 136 40.58 -24.55 -9.55
C LEU A 136 40.02 -25.20 -10.82
N THR A 137 40.88 -25.62 -11.75
CA THR A 137 40.48 -26.32 -12.99
C THR A 137 40.61 -27.84 -12.89
N SER A 138 40.96 -28.37 -11.72
CA SER A 138 41.11 -29.82 -11.50
C SER A 138 39.84 -30.59 -11.89
N PRO A 139 39.95 -31.78 -12.52
CA PRO A 139 38.80 -32.61 -12.86
C PRO A 139 38.01 -33.06 -11.62
N ARG A 140 38.68 -33.17 -10.47
CA ARG A 140 38.08 -33.63 -9.21
C ARG A 140 37.48 -32.46 -8.43
N MET A 141 36.18 -32.53 -8.15
CA MET A 141 35.47 -31.49 -7.38
C MET A 141 36.02 -31.31 -5.96
N ALA A 142 36.47 -32.38 -5.31
CA ALA A 142 37.04 -32.32 -3.96
C ALA A 142 38.29 -31.43 -3.91
N VAL A 143 39.17 -31.54 -4.92
CA VAL A 143 40.37 -30.70 -5.07
C VAL A 143 39.95 -29.24 -5.24
N ARG A 144 39.01 -28.97 -6.16
CA ARG A 144 38.50 -27.60 -6.38
C ARG A 144 37.94 -26.98 -5.10
N LYS A 145 37.17 -27.72 -4.30
CA LYS A 145 36.60 -27.23 -3.02
C LYS A 145 37.69 -26.92 -1.99
N ARG A 146 38.68 -27.80 -1.82
CA ARG A 146 39.79 -27.58 -0.88
C ARG A 146 40.69 -26.41 -1.31
N SER A 147 40.90 -26.22 -2.62
CA SER A 147 41.63 -25.05 -3.14
C SER A 147 40.90 -23.74 -2.88
N ILE A 148 39.56 -23.71 -3.00
CA ILE A 148 38.76 -22.53 -2.64
C ILE A 148 38.93 -22.18 -1.16
N LEU A 149 38.91 -23.19 -0.28
CA LEU A 149 39.11 -22.99 1.15
C LEU A 149 40.50 -22.41 1.45
N ALA A 150 41.55 -22.96 0.84
CA ALA A 150 42.92 -22.46 0.99
C ALA A 150 43.06 -21.01 0.50
N LEU A 151 42.46 -20.66 -0.64
CA LEU A 151 42.41 -19.28 -1.14
C LEU A 151 41.63 -18.36 -0.18
N GLY A 152 40.56 -18.86 0.44
CA GLY A 152 39.80 -18.14 1.46
C GLY A 152 40.65 -17.76 2.67
N HIS A 153 41.52 -18.66 3.16
CA HIS A 153 42.45 -18.36 4.26
C HIS A 153 43.65 -17.50 3.82
N LEU A 154 43.96 -17.41 2.53
CA LEU A 154 45.01 -16.53 2.01
C LEU A 154 44.57 -15.06 1.95
N VAL A 155 43.29 -14.80 1.63
CA VAL A 155 42.73 -13.47 1.36
C VAL A 155 42.89 -12.46 2.51
N PRO A 156 42.62 -12.80 3.79
CA PRO A 156 42.77 -11.85 4.88
C PRO A 156 44.21 -11.33 5.03
N CYS A 157 45.21 -12.09 4.58
CA CYS A 157 46.61 -11.84 4.91
C CYS A 157 47.48 -11.48 3.69
N CYS A 158 46.95 -11.55 2.47
CA CYS A 158 47.70 -11.25 1.25
C CYS A 158 47.75 -9.73 0.97
N SER A 159 48.77 -9.25 0.23
CA SER A 159 48.88 -7.84 -0.15
C SER A 159 47.76 -7.40 -1.12
N SER A 160 47.47 -6.09 -1.21
CA SER A 160 46.47 -5.53 -2.14
C SER A 160 46.70 -6.00 -3.58
N ALA A 161 47.95 -5.97 -4.04
CA ALA A 161 48.34 -6.44 -5.37
C ALA A 161 48.00 -7.92 -5.63
N LEU A 162 48.20 -8.81 -4.65
CA LEU A 162 47.88 -10.24 -4.80
C LEU A 162 46.37 -10.49 -4.83
N PHE A 163 45.59 -9.72 -4.07
CA PHE A 163 44.13 -9.79 -4.11
C PHE A 163 43.56 -9.30 -5.43
N SER A 164 44.10 -8.20 -5.97
CA SER A 164 43.73 -7.72 -7.31
C SER A 164 44.08 -8.75 -8.39
N GLN A 165 45.27 -9.38 -8.30
CA GLN A 165 45.68 -10.44 -9.23
C GLN A 165 44.75 -11.66 -9.18
N LEU A 166 44.37 -12.11 -7.98
CA LEU A 166 43.41 -13.21 -7.79
C LEU A 166 42.04 -12.86 -8.39
N THR A 167 41.54 -11.67 -8.09
CA THR A 167 40.24 -11.19 -8.57
C THR A 167 40.22 -11.05 -10.09
N GLU A 168 41.27 -10.48 -10.68
CA GLU A 168 41.40 -10.33 -12.14
C GLU A 168 41.51 -11.69 -12.84
N HIS A 169 42.25 -12.64 -12.27
CA HIS A 169 42.32 -14.00 -12.80
C HIS A 169 40.94 -14.67 -12.82
N LEU A 170 40.19 -14.62 -11.72
CA LEU A 170 38.85 -15.20 -11.63
C LEU A 170 37.86 -14.56 -12.62
N LEU A 171 37.92 -13.23 -12.76
CA LEU A 171 37.12 -12.50 -13.72
C LEU A 171 37.46 -12.86 -15.17
N THR A 172 38.75 -12.98 -15.48
CA THR A 172 39.24 -13.35 -16.81
C THR A 172 38.81 -14.78 -17.18
N GLU A 173 38.92 -15.72 -16.24
CA GLU A 173 38.49 -17.10 -16.45
C GLU A 173 36.97 -17.24 -16.58
N LEU A 174 36.19 -16.49 -15.80
CA LEU A 174 34.73 -16.45 -15.96
C LEU A 174 34.30 -15.83 -17.29
N ALA A 175 35.01 -14.80 -17.76
CA ALA A 175 34.74 -14.15 -19.04
C ALA A 175 34.97 -15.09 -20.25
N LYS A 176 35.83 -16.12 -20.11
CA LYS A 176 36.06 -17.15 -21.13
C LYS A 176 34.90 -18.15 -21.29
N ALA A 177 33.82 -18.01 -20.53
CA ALA A 177 32.63 -18.87 -20.55
C ALA A 177 32.98 -20.38 -20.40
N PRO A 178 33.57 -20.79 -19.26
CA PRO A 178 33.98 -22.18 -19.03
C PRO A 178 32.76 -23.11 -18.89
N PRO A 179 32.95 -24.45 -18.94
CA PRO A 179 31.86 -25.40 -18.70
C PRO A 179 31.22 -25.20 -17.32
N THR A 180 29.92 -25.50 -17.22
CA THR A 180 29.06 -25.20 -16.06
C THR A 180 29.63 -25.64 -14.69
N SER A 181 30.39 -26.73 -14.65
CA SER A 181 31.07 -27.21 -13.42
C SER A 181 32.18 -26.26 -12.94
N LEU A 182 32.94 -25.67 -13.87
CA LEU A 182 33.99 -24.70 -13.59
C LEU A 182 33.41 -23.31 -13.31
N THR A 183 32.36 -22.90 -14.02
CA THR A 183 31.63 -21.66 -13.72
C THR A 183 31.14 -21.64 -12.28
N ARG A 184 30.50 -22.72 -11.80
CA ARG A 184 30.10 -22.86 -10.39
C ARG A 184 31.29 -22.79 -9.44
N THR A 185 32.44 -23.34 -9.82
CA THR A 185 33.66 -23.32 -8.99
C THR A 185 34.20 -21.90 -8.83
N TYR A 186 34.32 -21.15 -9.92
CA TYR A 186 34.81 -19.77 -9.88
C TYR A 186 33.84 -18.84 -9.15
N ILE A 187 32.52 -19.01 -9.32
CA ILE A 187 31.51 -18.26 -8.55
C ILE A 187 31.63 -18.57 -7.05
N GLN A 188 31.79 -19.85 -6.67
CA GLN A 188 31.99 -20.22 -5.27
C GLN A 188 33.29 -19.64 -4.69
N CYS A 189 34.34 -19.56 -5.52
CA CYS A 189 35.60 -18.94 -5.15
C CYS A 189 35.43 -17.45 -4.90
N LEU A 190 34.81 -16.71 -5.83
CA LEU A 190 34.47 -15.29 -5.66
C LEU A 190 33.64 -15.07 -4.39
N ALA A 191 32.61 -15.87 -4.14
CA ALA A 191 31.80 -15.75 -2.93
C ALA A 191 32.62 -15.96 -1.65
N THR A 192 33.57 -16.89 -1.65
CA THR A 192 34.42 -17.17 -0.50
C THR A 192 35.42 -16.04 -0.25
N ILE A 193 36.05 -15.53 -1.31
CA ILE A 193 36.97 -14.38 -1.25
C ILE A 193 36.22 -13.13 -0.77
N SER A 194 34.98 -12.94 -1.23
CA SER A 194 34.16 -11.81 -0.80
C SER A 194 33.79 -11.87 0.68
N ARG A 195 33.54 -13.07 1.23
CA ARG A 195 33.29 -13.24 2.67
C ARG A 195 34.56 -12.98 3.50
N GLN A 196 35.70 -13.52 3.07
CA GLN A 196 36.94 -13.41 3.85
C GLN A 196 37.68 -12.07 3.67
N GLY A 197 37.27 -11.24 2.69
CA GLY A 197 37.96 -9.99 2.34
C GLY A 197 37.01 -8.84 2.02
N ALA A 198 35.87 -8.75 2.70
CA ALA A 198 34.77 -7.84 2.37
C ALA A 198 35.21 -6.38 2.12
N HIS A 199 36.04 -5.81 3.00
CA HIS A 199 36.55 -4.43 2.87
C HIS A 199 37.36 -4.18 1.58
N ARG A 200 37.99 -5.21 1.03
CA ARG A 200 38.87 -5.14 -0.15
C ARG A 200 38.12 -5.34 -1.46
N VAL A 201 36.92 -5.91 -1.39
CA VAL A 201 36.08 -6.18 -2.57
C VAL A 201 35.53 -4.88 -3.15
N GLY A 202 35.38 -3.82 -2.34
CA GLY A 202 34.82 -2.53 -2.72
C GLY A 202 35.41 -1.94 -4.01
N GLU A 203 36.74 -1.97 -4.13
CA GLU A 203 37.47 -1.44 -5.31
C GLU A 203 37.23 -2.25 -6.60
N HIS A 204 36.80 -3.50 -6.46
CA HIS A 204 36.63 -4.44 -7.57
C HIS A 204 35.14 -4.69 -7.93
N LEU A 205 34.20 -4.12 -7.17
CA LEU A 205 32.75 -4.32 -7.35
C LEU A 205 32.27 -3.98 -8.77
N GLU A 206 32.75 -2.88 -9.34
CA GLU A 206 32.33 -2.44 -10.68
C GLU A 206 32.65 -3.48 -11.78
N LYS A 207 33.70 -4.28 -11.59
CA LYS A 207 34.12 -5.33 -12.52
C LYS A 207 33.46 -6.69 -12.21
N LEU A 208 33.14 -6.95 -10.95
CA LEU A 208 32.52 -8.20 -10.48
C LEU A 208 31.06 -8.33 -10.91
N ILE A 209 30.29 -7.25 -10.76
CA ILE A 209 28.84 -7.24 -10.98
C ILE A 209 28.45 -7.69 -12.40
N PRO A 210 29.01 -7.14 -13.49
CA PRO A 210 28.60 -7.52 -14.84
C PRO A 210 28.92 -8.98 -15.19
N VAL A 211 29.94 -9.57 -14.57
CA VAL A 211 30.40 -10.94 -14.86
C VAL A 211 29.54 -11.96 -14.12
N VAL A 212 29.22 -11.70 -12.85
CA VAL A 212 28.37 -12.55 -12.02
C VAL A 212 26.93 -12.62 -12.57
N VAL A 213 26.45 -11.52 -13.14
CA VAL A 213 25.09 -11.42 -13.69
C VAL A 213 24.96 -12.08 -15.09
N LYS A 214 26.07 -12.33 -15.79
CA LYS A 214 26.08 -13.12 -17.04
C LYS A 214 25.88 -14.63 -16.85
N CYS A 215 25.68 -15.10 -15.61
CA CYS A 215 25.42 -16.51 -15.28
C CYS A 215 23.95 -16.76 -14.83
N PRO A 216 22.98 -16.79 -15.75
CA PRO A 216 21.55 -16.73 -15.42
C PRO A 216 21.00 -17.99 -14.71
N LYS A 217 21.56 -19.18 -14.95
CA LYS A 217 21.06 -20.43 -14.35
C LYS A 217 21.39 -20.53 -12.86
N GLU A 218 22.60 -20.16 -12.48
CA GLU A 218 23.09 -20.19 -11.11
C GLU A 218 22.58 -19.01 -10.28
N MET A 219 22.32 -17.86 -10.91
CA MET A 219 21.82 -16.66 -10.24
C MET A 219 20.32 -16.73 -9.89
N SER A 220 19.54 -17.55 -10.61
CA SER A 220 18.08 -17.65 -10.48
C SER A 220 17.52 -17.70 -9.05
N PRO A 221 18.01 -18.57 -8.13
CA PRO A 221 17.50 -18.61 -6.75
C PRO A 221 17.89 -17.39 -5.91
N HIS A 222 18.93 -16.65 -6.29
CA HIS A 222 19.46 -15.51 -5.54
C HIS A 222 18.92 -14.17 -6.03
N VAL A 223 18.24 -14.12 -7.18
CA VAL A 223 17.72 -12.88 -7.78
C VAL A 223 16.87 -12.08 -6.79
N ALA A 224 15.94 -12.73 -6.08
CA ALA A 224 15.06 -12.05 -5.11
C ALA A 224 15.85 -11.42 -3.95
N THR A 225 16.80 -12.18 -3.38
CA THR A 225 17.67 -11.73 -2.29
C THR A 225 18.58 -10.58 -2.73
N VAL A 226 19.21 -10.70 -3.90
CA VAL A 226 20.08 -9.66 -4.47
C VAL A 226 19.27 -8.39 -4.75
N THR A 227 18.04 -8.52 -5.24
CA THR A 227 17.15 -7.36 -5.46
C THR A 227 16.84 -6.65 -4.15
N LYS A 228 16.46 -7.39 -3.09
CA LYS A 228 16.19 -6.83 -1.76
C LYS A 228 17.42 -6.13 -1.17
N LEU A 229 18.60 -6.75 -1.31
CA LEU A 229 19.87 -6.16 -0.85
C LEU A 229 20.25 -4.91 -1.65
N CYS A 230 20.12 -4.94 -2.98
CA CYS A 230 20.38 -3.76 -3.80
C CYS A 230 19.45 -2.60 -3.43
N LEU A 231 18.17 -2.88 -3.16
CA LEU A 231 17.23 -1.88 -2.66
C LEU A 231 17.64 -1.28 -1.30
N LYS A 232 18.18 -2.10 -0.38
CA LYS A 232 18.73 -1.63 0.91
C LYS A 232 20.01 -0.81 0.74
N PHE A 233 20.94 -1.25 -0.11
CA PHE A 233 22.20 -0.55 -0.34
C PHE A 233 22.07 0.70 -1.21
N MET A 234 20.96 0.84 -1.95
CA MET A 234 20.60 2.09 -2.61
C MET A 234 20.30 3.23 -1.61
N THR A 235 19.89 2.91 -0.38
CA THR A 235 19.65 3.89 0.69
C THR A 235 20.84 4.01 1.64
N PHE A 236 21.99 3.38 1.33
CA PHE A 236 23.13 3.36 2.24
C PHE A 236 23.75 4.74 2.41
N ASP A 237 23.74 5.26 3.65
CA ASP A 237 24.35 6.52 4.07
C ASP A 237 25.19 6.29 5.33
N PRO A 238 26.53 6.29 5.25
CA PRO A 238 27.43 6.08 6.39
C PRO A 238 27.51 7.29 7.33
N ASN A 239 26.96 8.45 6.96
CA ASN A 239 26.85 9.62 7.85
C ASN A 239 25.50 9.73 8.57
N TYR A 240 24.60 8.76 8.39
CA TYR A 240 23.28 8.76 9.01
C TYR A 240 23.10 7.49 9.84
N ASN A 241 23.14 7.62 11.17
CA ASN A 241 22.79 6.52 12.08
C ASN A 241 21.28 6.31 11.96
N TYR A 242 20.88 5.24 11.28
CA TYR A 242 19.53 4.67 11.42
C TYR A 242 19.49 3.87 12.72
N ASP A 243 19.72 4.56 13.84
CA ASP A 243 19.32 4.03 15.14
C ASP A 243 17.81 4.21 15.27
N ASP A 244 17.16 3.13 15.67
CA ASP A 244 15.82 3.06 16.20
C ASP A 244 14.69 3.41 15.22
N GLU A 245 14.25 2.42 14.44
CA GLU A 245 12.86 1.94 14.51
C GLU A 245 12.59 0.79 13.50
N GLN A 246 12.08 -0.31 14.06
CA GLN A 246 11.35 -1.44 13.46
C GLN A 246 12.11 -2.73 13.09
N ASP A 247 12.15 -3.57 14.12
CA ASP A 247 11.55 -4.90 14.20
C ASP A 247 12.38 -6.13 13.77
N GLU A 248 12.68 -6.90 14.81
CA GLU A 248 13.04 -8.31 14.87
C GLU A 248 12.09 -9.17 13.99
N GLU A 249 12.69 -9.99 13.12
CA GLU A 249 12.22 -11.37 12.86
C GLU A 249 13.36 -12.17 12.20
N ASP A 250 14.07 -12.89 13.07
CA ASP A 250 14.61 -14.25 12.98
C ASP A 250 15.67 -14.66 11.92
N ASP A 251 16.81 -15.01 12.54
CA ASP A 251 17.62 -16.23 12.35
C ASP A 251 18.91 -16.13 11.51
N MET A 252 20.00 -15.78 12.19
CA MET A 252 21.26 -16.57 12.17
C MET A 252 22.13 -16.16 13.36
N ASP A 253 22.29 -17.09 14.31
CA ASP A 253 23.27 -17.08 15.39
C ASP A 253 24.65 -16.57 14.93
N VAL A 254 25.09 -15.46 15.51
CA VAL A 254 26.50 -15.06 15.51
C VAL A 254 26.87 -14.75 16.96
N GLU A 255 27.28 -15.81 17.67
CA GLU A 255 27.93 -15.68 18.98
C GLU A 255 29.22 -14.86 18.85
N ASP A 256 29.32 -13.83 19.70
CA ASP A 256 30.50 -13.34 20.42
C ASP A 256 31.87 -13.54 19.78
N VAL A 257 32.41 -12.51 19.09
CA VAL A 257 33.83 -12.14 19.27
C VAL A 257 34.10 -10.67 18.92
N LEU A 258 34.74 -9.98 19.88
CA LEU A 258 35.56 -8.75 19.78
C LEU A 258 34.88 -7.38 20.00
N ASP A 259 34.56 -7.11 21.26
CA ASP A 259 34.80 -5.79 21.88
C ASP A 259 36.31 -5.55 21.94
N GLU A 260 36.86 -4.75 21.02
CA GLU A 260 38.02 -3.88 21.32
C GLU A 260 37.74 -2.52 20.68
N GLU A 261 37.54 -1.52 21.55
CA GLU A 261 37.45 -0.10 21.21
C GLU A 261 38.70 0.34 20.43
N SER A 262 38.57 0.63 19.14
CA SER A 262 39.55 1.44 18.40
C SER A 262 38.96 2.81 18.11
N ASP A 263 39.33 3.77 18.97
CA ASP A 263 39.09 5.21 18.84
C ASP A 263 40.02 5.79 17.73
N ASP A 264 39.82 5.35 16.49
CA ASP A 264 40.56 5.84 15.33
C ASP A 264 39.79 6.99 14.65
N GLU A 265 40.35 8.19 14.85
CA GLU A 265 40.18 9.42 14.07
C GLU A 265 39.45 9.26 12.72
N TYR A 266 38.31 9.96 12.58
CA TYR A 266 37.58 10.16 11.33
C TYR A 266 38.50 10.73 10.23
N SER A 267 38.97 9.87 9.34
CA SER A 267 39.64 10.24 8.08
C SER A 267 38.58 10.54 7.00
N ASP A 268 38.33 11.82 6.75
CA ASP A 268 37.34 12.42 5.83
C ASP A 268 37.54 12.10 4.31
N ASP A 269 38.38 11.12 3.95
CA ASP A 269 38.89 10.92 2.59
C ASP A 269 38.34 9.70 1.82
N ASP A 270 37.36 8.95 2.35
CA ASP A 270 36.73 7.85 1.61
C ASP A 270 35.22 7.75 1.84
N ASP A 271 34.46 8.78 1.41
CA ASP A 271 33.03 8.65 1.17
C ASP A 271 32.76 7.63 0.04
N MET A 272 32.62 6.36 0.43
CA MET A 272 32.33 5.23 -0.44
C MET A 272 30.83 5.09 -0.75
N SER A 273 29.96 5.94 -0.18
CA SER A 273 28.49 5.83 -0.26
C SER A 273 28.01 5.88 -1.69
N TRP A 274 28.51 6.84 -2.47
CA TRP A 274 28.12 6.99 -3.87
C TRP A 274 28.62 5.82 -4.71
N LYS A 275 29.77 5.21 -4.38
CA LYS A 275 30.30 4.01 -5.06
C LYS A 275 29.45 2.78 -4.74
N VAL A 276 28.99 2.64 -3.50
CA VAL A 276 28.07 1.57 -3.06
C VAL A 276 26.71 1.74 -3.74
N ARG A 277 26.09 2.93 -3.67
CA ARG A 277 24.81 3.24 -4.32
C ARG A 277 24.87 3.01 -5.84
N ARG A 278 25.92 3.52 -6.50
CA ARG A 278 26.14 3.35 -7.95
C ARG A 278 26.33 1.88 -8.31
N SER A 279 27.08 1.13 -7.51
CA SER A 279 27.27 -0.31 -7.69
C SER A 279 25.95 -1.07 -7.52
N SER A 280 25.11 -0.72 -6.54
CA SER A 280 23.78 -1.32 -6.35
C SER A 280 22.86 -1.06 -7.55
N VAL A 281 22.84 0.17 -8.09
CA VAL A 281 22.04 0.51 -9.28
C VAL A 281 22.56 -0.21 -10.53
N LYS A 282 23.88 -0.24 -10.75
CA LYS A 282 24.49 -1.03 -11.85
C LYS A 282 24.21 -2.53 -11.71
N CYS A 283 24.09 -3.05 -10.49
CA CYS A 283 23.71 -4.44 -10.26
C CYS A 283 22.26 -4.70 -10.65
N LEU A 284 21.35 -3.79 -10.29
CA LEU A 284 19.96 -3.85 -10.73
C LEU A 284 19.83 -3.73 -12.26
N GLU A 285 20.58 -2.82 -12.89
CA GLU A 285 20.64 -2.67 -14.35
C GLU A 285 21.08 -3.97 -15.02
N ALA A 286 22.21 -4.55 -14.58
CA ALA A 286 22.69 -5.82 -15.10
C ALA A 286 21.67 -6.96 -14.88
N LEU A 287 21.00 -7.00 -13.73
CA LEU A 287 19.98 -8.00 -13.42
C LEU A 287 18.77 -7.89 -14.37
N ILE A 288 18.33 -6.67 -14.67
CA ILE A 288 17.25 -6.39 -15.62
C ILE A 288 17.68 -6.79 -17.05
N GLU A 289 18.91 -6.48 -17.45
CA GLU A 289 19.43 -6.80 -18.78
C GLU A 289 19.58 -8.32 -19.01
N SER A 290 20.04 -9.04 -18.00
CA SER A 290 20.26 -10.49 -18.06
C SER A 290 18.97 -11.32 -17.93
N ARG A 291 17.95 -10.81 -17.23
CA ARG A 291 16.70 -11.52 -16.91
C ARG A 291 15.47 -10.74 -17.32
N ARG A 292 15.34 -10.54 -18.64
CA ARG A 292 14.16 -9.92 -19.28
C ARG A 292 12.86 -10.68 -19.02
N ASP A 293 12.93 -11.95 -18.63
CA ASP A 293 11.78 -12.78 -18.25
C ASP A 293 11.11 -12.33 -16.94
N LEU A 294 11.85 -11.69 -16.03
CA LEU A 294 11.35 -11.20 -14.73
C LEU A 294 11.11 -9.67 -14.70
N LEU A 295 11.08 -9.03 -15.87
CA LEU A 295 10.87 -7.58 -15.99
C LEU A 295 9.64 -7.08 -15.21
N LEU A 296 8.51 -7.81 -15.27
CA LEU A 296 7.27 -7.41 -14.58
C LEU A 296 7.42 -7.39 -13.05
N SER A 297 8.13 -8.36 -12.45
CA SER A 297 8.36 -8.37 -11.00
C SER A 297 9.38 -7.31 -10.58
N PHE A 298 10.37 -7.03 -11.43
CA PHE A 298 11.29 -5.92 -11.22
C PHE A 298 10.57 -4.57 -11.32
N TYR A 299 9.68 -4.35 -12.29
CA TYR A 299 8.89 -3.13 -12.39
C TYR A 299 8.01 -2.91 -11.14
N ALA A 300 7.35 -3.96 -10.64
CA ALA A 300 6.50 -3.85 -9.46
C ALA A 300 7.26 -3.50 -8.16
N SER A 301 8.52 -3.94 -8.04
CA SER A 301 9.33 -3.78 -6.82
C SER A 301 10.31 -2.60 -6.89
N LEU A 302 10.98 -2.40 -8.02
CA LEU A 302 12.02 -1.38 -8.20
C LEU A 302 11.43 0.00 -8.51
N CYS A 303 10.36 0.10 -9.30
CA CYS A 303 9.81 1.41 -9.66
C CYS A 303 9.32 2.21 -8.45
N PRO A 304 8.55 1.67 -7.50
CA PRO A 304 8.14 2.43 -6.32
C PRO A 304 9.34 2.90 -5.48
N ALA A 305 10.38 2.06 -5.33
CA ALA A 305 11.58 2.40 -4.57
C ALA A 305 12.44 3.47 -5.27
N LEU A 306 12.67 3.34 -6.58
CA LEU A 306 13.34 4.37 -7.39
C LEU A 306 12.53 5.68 -7.40
N LEU A 307 11.21 5.58 -7.51
CA LEU A 307 10.29 6.72 -7.45
C LEU A 307 10.33 7.46 -6.12
N ALA A 308 10.44 6.74 -5.00
CA ALA A 308 10.60 7.32 -3.68
C ALA A 308 11.94 8.07 -3.53
N ARG A 309 12.99 7.62 -4.22
CA ARG A 309 14.32 8.27 -4.20
C ARG A 309 14.41 9.50 -5.11
N PHE A 310 13.55 9.65 -6.11
CA PHE A 310 13.46 10.88 -6.94
C PHE A 310 13.02 12.13 -6.17
N LYS A 311 12.65 12.01 -4.88
CA LYS A 311 12.39 13.15 -3.99
C LYS A 311 13.65 13.79 -3.40
N GLU A 312 14.83 13.16 -3.50
CA GLU A 312 15.95 13.46 -2.60
C GLU A 312 17.03 14.44 -3.12
N ARG A 313 17.14 14.80 -4.41
CA ARG A 313 17.92 15.99 -4.89
C ARG A 313 17.88 16.23 -6.43
N GLU A 314 17.92 17.53 -6.80
CA GLU A 314 18.03 18.21 -8.11
C GLU A 314 17.18 17.73 -9.32
N GLU A 315 16.04 18.38 -9.53
CA GLU A 315 15.12 18.22 -10.69
C GLU A 315 15.78 18.45 -12.07
N ASN A 316 16.86 19.24 -12.14
CA ASN A 316 17.53 19.62 -13.39
C ASN A 316 18.29 18.46 -14.07
N VAL A 317 18.67 17.42 -13.32
CA VAL A 317 19.39 16.24 -13.85
C VAL A 317 18.42 15.15 -14.33
N LEU A 318 17.18 15.17 -13.83
CA LEU A 318 16.17 14.13 -14.03
C LEU A 318 15.39 14.26 -15.34
N LEU A 319 15.22 15.48 -15.85
CA LEU A 319 14.38 15.73 -17.01
C LEU A 319 14.93 15.14 -18.32
N PRO A 320 16.22 15.32 -18.68
CA PRO A 320 16.72 14.85 -19.97
C PRO A 320 16.65 13.31 -20.13
N PRO A 321 16.97 12.48 -19.12
CA PRO A 321 16.79 11.03 -19.20
C PRO A 321 15.32 10.62 -19.39
N VAL A 322 14.39 11.25 -18.68
CA VAL A 322 12.95 10.94 -18.78
C VAL A 322 12.41 11.32 -20.16
N VAL A 323 12.79 12.49 -20.68
CA VAL A 323 12.42 12.91 -22.05
C VAL A 323 12.99 11.95 -23.10
N ALA A 324 14.22 11.47 -22.93
CA ALA A 324 14.80 10.47 -23.81
C ALA A 324 14.02 9.14 -23.79
N CYS A 325 13.56 8.69 -22.62
CA CYS A 325 12.72 7.50 -22.49
C CYS A 325 11.32 7.67 -23.11
N VAL A 326 10.77 8.88 -23.16
CA VAL A 326 9.53 9.18 -23.91
C VAL A 326 9.74 9.00 -25.41
N ASP A 327 10.95 9.22 -25.91
CA ASP A 327 11.32 9.00 -27.31
C ASP A 327 11.79 7.57 -27.64
N ASP A 328 11.71 6.64 -26.68
CA ASP A 328 12.11 5.24 -26.88
C ASP A 328 11.28 4.51 -27.97
N THR A 329 11.87 3.47 -28.54
CA THR A 329 11.24 2.59 -29.53
C THR A 329 10.30 1.56 -28.90
N PHE A 330 10.53 1.18 -27.64
CA PHE A 330 9.74 0.18 -26.95
C PHE A 330 8.59 0.81 -26.16
N TYR A 331 7.36 0.45 -26.54
CA TYR A 331 6.14 1.10 -26.08
C TYR A 331 5.95 1.11 -24.54
N LYS A 332 6.41 0.08 -23.82
CA LYS A 332 6.31 0.05 -22.35
C LYS A 332 7.25 1.03 -21.66
N ILE A 333 8.44 1.25 -22.21
CA ILE A 333 9.35 2.27 -21.69
C ILE A 333 8.72 3.64 -21.91
N THR A 334 8.14 3.86 -23.09
CA THR A 334 7.43 5.11 -23.38
C THR A 334 6.20 5.31 -22.47
N SER A 335 5.40 4.26 -22.19
CA SER A 335 4.19 4.36 -21.37
C SER A 335 4.50 4.68 -19.91
N GLU A 336 5.56 4.10 -19.35
CA GLU A 336 6.05 4.39 -18.00
C GLU A 336 6.78 5.74 -17.93
N ALA A 337 7.57 6.11 -18.95
CA ALA A 337 8.19 7.43 -19.03
C ALA A 337 7.15 8.57 -19.05
N LEU A 338 6.04 8.38 -19.76
CA LEU A 338 4.92 9.32 -19.75
C LEU A 338 4.24 9.42 -18.37
N LEU A 339 4.19 8.32 -17.61
CA LEU A 339 3.67 8.32 -16.23
C LEU A 339 4.61 9.03 -15.27
N VAL A 340 5.92 8.83 -15.39
CA VAL A 340 6.93 9.56 -14.62
C VAL A 340 6.85 11.06 -14.95
N THR A 341 6.72 11.39 -16.23
CA THR A 341 6.56 12.77 -16.71
C THR A 341 5.32 13.43 -16.08
N GLN A 342 4.20 12.70 -15.99
CA GLN A 342 2.99 13.17 -15.31
C GLN A 342 3.25 13.51 -13.83
N GLN A 343 3.98 12.67 -13.10
CA GLN A 343 4.31 12.95 -11.69
C GLN A 343 5.28 14.13 -11.58
N LEU A 344 6.26 14.23 -12.47
CA LEU A 344 7.22 15.33 -12.49
C LEU A 344 6.52 16.68 -12.70
N VAL A 345 5.56 16.76 -13.62
CA VAL A 345 4.75 17.98 -13.84
C VAL A 345 4.01 18.40 -12.57
N ARG A 346 3.53 17.46 -11.75
CA ARG A 346 2.87 17.75 -10.47
C ARG A 346 3.85 18.27 -9.41
N VAL A 347 5.09 17.82 -9.45
CA VAL A 347 6.17 18.27 -8.56
C VAL A 347 6.69 19.65 -8.98
N MET A 348 6.87 19.89 -10.28
CA MET A 348 7.32 21.18 -10.84
C MET A 348 6.39 22.34 -10.47
N ARG A 349 5.07 22.07 -10.32
CA ARG A 349 4.11 23.05 -9.81
C ARG A 349 3.02 22.37 -8.98
N PRO A 350 3.19 22.26 -7.65
CA PRO A 350 2.16 21.71 -6.79
C PRO A 350 0.99 22.71 -6.68
N HIS A 351 -0.25 22.19 -6.70
CA HIS A 351 -1.44 22.98 -6.41
C HIS A 351 -1.81 22.80 -4.92
N GLY A 352 -1.82 23.86 -4.11
CA GLY A 352 -2.20 23.82 -2.69
C GLY A 352 -1.36 24.72 -1.78
N GLN A 353 -1.46 24.52 -0.46
CA GLN A 353 -0.75 25.30 0.59
C GLN A 353 0.79 25.29 0.50
N ASN A 354 1.38 24.43 -0.35
CA ASN A 354 2.82 24.34 -0.62
C ASN A 354 3.26 25.05 -1.92
N ALA A 355 2.53 26.06 -2.40
CA ALA A 355 2.87 26.83 -3.61
C ALA A 355 4.15 27.70 -3.48
N ALA A 356 4.91 27.58 -2.40
CA ALA A 356 6.06 28.41 -2.05
C ALA A 356 7.44 27.80 -2.39
N ALA A 357 7.51 26.82 -3.28
CA ALA A 357 8.78 26.40 -3.86
C ALA A 357 9.09 27.27 -5.08
N GLY A 358 10.13 28.11 -4.99
CA GLY A 358 10.57 29.05 -6.03
C GLY A 358 11.19 28.41 -7.27
N PHE A 359 10.60 27.32 -7.78
CA PHE A 359 11.00 26.66 -9.01
C PHE A 359 10.37 27.38 -10.21
N ASP A 360 11.19 27.72 -11.20
CA ASP A 360 10.72 28.29 -12.47
C ASP A 360 10.56 27.16 -13.51
N PRO A 361 9.33 26.75 -13.86
CA PRO A 361 9.10 25.66 -14.80
C PRO A 361 9.35 26.04 -16.27
N ARG A 362 9.50 27.35 -16.58
CA ARG A 362 9.59 27.88 -17.95
C ARG A 362 10.62 27.20 -18.89
N PRO A 363 11.87 26.89 -18.48
CA PRO A 363 12.85 26.30 -19.40
C PRO A 363 12.48 24.87 -19.82
N PHE A 364 11.81 24.13 -18.94
CA PHE A 364 11.53 22.71 -19.09
C PHE A 364 10.18 22.43 -19.75
N VAL A 365 9.22 23.35 -19.63
CA VAL A 365 7.87 23.22 -20.22
C VAL A 365 7.95 22.91 -21.71
N ARG A 366 8.80 23.61 -22.47
CA ARG A 366 8.87 23.44 -23.94
C ARG A 366 9.39 22.06 -24.36
N GLU A 367 10.38 21.54 -23.65
CA GLU A 367 11.00 20.25 -23.97
C GLU A 367 10.04 19.09 -23.68
N VAL A 368 9.46 19.08 -22.47
CA VAL A 368 8.46 18.08 -22.07
C VAL A 368 7.21 18.15 -22.94
N PHE A 369 6.77 19.38 -23.26
CA PHE A 369 5.60 19.58 -24.08
C PHE A 369 5.81 19.07 -25.50
N SER A 370 6.95 19.39 -26.12
CA SER A 370 7.30 18.92 -27.46
C SER A 370 7.32 17.39 -27.53
N ALA A 371 8.00 16.73 -26.58
CA ALA A 371 8.09 15.28 -26.52
C ALA A 371 6.70 14.62 -26.34
N THR A 372 5.89 15.15 -25.42
CA THR A 372 4.54 14.63 -25.16
C THR A 372 3.60 14.90 -26.34
N LEU A 373 3.68 16.06 -26.97
CA LEU A 373 2.85 16.45 -28.13
C LEU A 373 3.14 15.55 -29.34
N LYS A 374 4.40 15.19 -29.58
CA LYS A 374 4.80 14.25 -30.63
C LYS A 374 4.12 12.90 -30.45
N ARG A 375 4.09 12.36 -29.23
CA ARG A 375 3.39 11.11 -28.90
C ARG A 375 1.87 11.25 -28.97
N LEU A 376 1.32 12.38 -28.55
CA LEU A 376 -0.12 12.64 -28.61
C LEU A 376 -0.65 12.70 -30.06
N LYS A 377 0.12 13.30 -30.98
CA LYS A 377 -0.22 13.43 -32.40
C LYS A 377 -0.08 12.13 -33.19
N ALA A 378 0.77 11.20 -32.73
CA ALA A 378 1.00 9.95 -33.43
C ALA A 378 -0.27 9.08 -33.51
N THR A 379 -0.60 8.60 -34.71
CA THR A 379 -1.77 7.74 -34.95
C THR A 379 -1.43 6.26 -34.86
N ASP A 380 -0.20 5.86 -35.22
CA ASP A 380 0.22 4.46 -35.35
C ASP A 380 1.15 4.04 -34.21
N ILE A 381 0.67 4.19 -32.98
CA ILE A 381 1.37 3.77 -31.74
C ILE A 381 0.45 2.89 -30.89
N ASP A 382 1.07 2.16 -29.97
CA ASP A 382 0.40 1.28 -29.01
C ASP A 382 -0.69 2.03 -28.21
N GLN A 383 -1.81 1.33 -27.94
CA GLN A 383 -2.96 1.92 -27.25
C GLN A 383 -2.57 2.45 -25.86
N GLU A 384 -1.72 1.74 -25.12
CA GLU A 384 -1.28 2.13 -23.78
C GLU A 384 -0.53 3.47 -23.85
N VAL A 385 0.36 3.62 -24.83
CA VAL A 385 1.11 4.87 -25.04
C VAL A 385 0.19 6.02 -25.42
N LYS A 386 -0.85 5.78 -26.25
CA LYS A 386 -1.86 6.81 -26.57
C LYS A 386 -2.59 7.29 -25.32
N GLU A 387 -3.05 6.35 -24.49
CA GLU A 387 -3.78 6.68 -23.27
C GLU A 387 -2.91 7.42 -22.25
N ARG A 388 -1.65 6.99 -22.09
CA ARG A 388 -0.66 7.66 -21.24
C ARG A 388 -0.28 9.05 -21.78
N ALA A 389 -0.19 9.23 -23.10
CA ALA A 389 0.10 10.52 -23.70
C ALA A 389 -1.06 11.51 -23.51
N ILE A 390 -2.30 11.06 -23.66
CA ILE A 390 -3.51 11.88 -23.42
C ILE A 390 -3.56 12.34 -21.96
N THR A 391 -3.37 11.41 -21.01
CA THR A 391 -3.41 11.72 -19.58
C THR A 391 -2.24 12.62 -19.15
N CYS A 392 -1.02 12.34 -19.61
CA CYS A 392 0.16 13.17 -19.35
C CYS A 392 -0.07 14.61 -19.86
N MET A 393 -0.53 14.77 -21.10
CA MET A 393 -0.85 16.10 -21.65
C MET A 393 -1.98 16.79 -20.85
N GLY A 394 -2.96 16.03 -20.35
CA GLY A 394 -4.00 16.56 -19.45
C GLY A 394 -3.44 17.19 -18.18
N HIS A 395 -2.48 16.52 -17.55
CA HIS A 395 -1.77 17.06 -16.38
C HIS A 395 -0.90 18.26 -16.75
N MET A 396 -0.26 18.26 -17.92
CA MET A 396 0.47 19.44 -18.40
C MET A 396 -0.45 20.65 -18.54
N VAL A 397 -1.63 20.50 -19.14
CA VAL A 397 -2.60 21.60 -19.27
C VAL A 397 -3.08 22.08 -17.90
N CYS A 398 -3.33 21.17 -16.96
CA CYS A 398 -3.81 21.50 -15.62
C CYS A 398 -2.78 22.27 -14.78
N HIS A 399 -1.48 21.96 -14.88
CA HIS A 399 -0.41 22.57 -14.08
C HIS A 399 0.36 23.68 -14.80
N LEU A 400 0.45 23.64 -16.12
CA LEU A 400 1.32 24.52 -16.92
C LEU A 400 0.55 25.26 -18.04
N GLY A 401 -0.78 25.18 -18.05
CA GLY A 401 -1.62 25.74 -19.12
C GLY A 401 -1.48 27.24 -19.35
N ASP A 402 -1.10 28.00 -18.33
CA ASP A 402 -0.80 29.44 -18.41
C ASP A 402 0.45 29.76 -19.24
N HIS A 403 1.41 28.83 -19.31
CA HIS A 403 2.64 28.98 -20.08
C HIS A 403 2.55 28.47 -21.53
N MET A 404 1.44 27.82 -21.90
CA MET A 404 1.26 27.20 -23.24
C MET A 404 0.74 28.18 -24.30
N GLY A 405 0.13 29.31 -23.91
CA GLY A 405 -0.32 30.36 -24.83
C GLY A 405 -1.18 29.83 -25.98
N ALA A 406 -0.75 30.08 -27.23
CA ALA A 406 -1.48 29.70 -28.45
C ALA A 406 -1.49 28.17 -28.71
N GLU A 407 -0.55 27.41 -28.16
CA GLU A 407 -0.44 25.96 -28.39
C GLU A 407 -1.56 25.20 -27.66
N LEU A 408 -2.12 25.79 -26.60
CA LEU A 408 -3.23 25.22 -25.83
C LEU A 408 -4.45 24.92 -26.72
N GLN A 409 -4.81 25.83 -27.62
CA GLN A 409 -5.96 25.64 -28.52
C GLN A 409 -5.75 24.45 -29.47
N GLY A 410 -4.51 24.23 -29.93
CA GLY A 410 -4.15 23.06 -30.74
C GLY A 410 -4.26 21.75 -29.94
N VAL A 411 -3.87 21.75 -28.67
CA VAL A 411 -4.00 20.57 -27.79
C VAL A 411 -5.46 20.25 -27.50
N LEU A 412 -6.28 21.26 -27.20
CA LEU A 412 -7.72 21.08 -26.95
C LEU A 412 -8.46 20.51 -28.17
N ALA A 413 -8.09 20.94 -29.39
CA ALA A 413 -8.61 20.36 -30.62
C ALA A 413 -8.24 18.87 -30.75
N ILE A 414 -7.00 18.49 -30.43
CA ILE A 414 -6.57 17.07 -30.43
C ILE A 414 -7.37 16.27 -29.39
N PHE A 415 -7.61 16.82 -28.19
CA PHE A 415 -8.45 16.14 -27.20
C PHE A 415 -9.88 15.92 -27.71
N LEU A 416 -10.46 16.89 -28.42
CA LEU A 416 -11.77 16.74 -29.05
C LEU A 416 -11.80 15.64 -30.11
N GLU A 417 -10.75 15.52 -30.95
CA GLU A 417 -10.61 14.41 -31.89
C GLU A 417 -10.48 13.05 -31.17
N ARG A 418 -9.68 13.00 -30.09
CA ARG A 418 -9.52 11.78 -29.26
C ARG A 418 -10.79 11.43 -28.49
N LEU A 419 -11.65 12.41 -28.21
CA LEU A 419 -12.96 12.19 -27.62
C LEU A 419 -13.90 11.49 -28.61
N LYS A 420 -13.88 11.87 -29.89
CA LYS A 420 -14.69 11.24 -30.95
C LYS A 420 -14.23 9.82 -31.29
N ASN A 421 -12.96 9.50 -31.06
CA ASN A 421 -12.38 8.19 -31.36
C ASN A 421 -12.83 7.10 -30.35
N GLU A 422 -13.23 5.94 -30.88
CA GLU A 422 -13.87 4.88 -30.11
C GLU A 422 -12.96 4.26 -29.04
N ILE A 423 -11.66 4.14 -29.33
CA ILE A 423 -10.69 3.52 -28.44
C ILE A 423 -10.27 4.48 -27.33
N THR A 424 -10.04 5.76 -27.67
CA THR A 424 -9.48 6.74 -26.72
C THR A 424 -10.54 7.57 -25.98
N ARG A 425 -11.83 7.47 -26.32
CA ARG A 425 -12.90 8.31 -25.76
C ARG A 425 -12.97 8.31 -24.24
N LEU A 426 -12.82 7.16 -23.55
CA LEU A 426 -12.94 7.12 -22.09
C LEU A 426 -11.79 7.87 -21.41
N THR A 427 -10.57 7.69 -21.91
CA THR A 427 -9.38 8.39 -21.41
C THR A 427 -9.45 9.88 -21.73
N ALA A 428 -9.95 10.24 -22.91
CA ALA A 428 -10.23 11.63 -23.27
C ALA A 428 -11.27 12.26 -22.34
N VAL A 429 -12.39 11.56 -22.03
CA VAL A 429 -13.41 12.04 -21.08
C VAL A 429 -12.79 12.35 -19.72
N ARG A 430 -12.02 11.41 -19.14
CA ARG A 430 -11.34 11.61 -17.85
C ARG A 430 -10.37 12.79 -17.88
N THR A 431 -9.67 12.95 -19.00
CA THR A 431 -8.73 14.06 -19.22
C THR A 431 -9.46 15.40 -19.31
N PHE A 432 -10.59 15.46 -20.03
CA PHE A 432 -11.44 16.65 -20.05
C PHE A 432 -11.99 17.00 -18.66
N THR A 433 -12.39 16.01 -17.85
CA THR A 433 -12.81 16.25 -16.46
C THR A 433 -11.69 16.91 -15.66
N LEU A 434 -10.46 16.39 -15.77
CA LEU A 434 -9.29 16.95 -15.09
C LEU A 434 -9.00 18.39 -15.52
N VAL A 435 -9.05 18.67 -16.83
CA VAL A 435 -8.80 20.01 -17.38
C VAL A 435 -9.92 20.99 -16.96
N ALA A 436 -11.18 20.55 -16.93
CA ALA A 436 -12.32 21.36 -16.50
C ALA A 436 -12.28 21.71 -15.01
N ALA A 437 -11.74 20.82 -14.17
CA ALA A 437 -11.55 21.05 -12.74
C ALA A 437 -10.23 21.77 -12.40
N SER A 438 -9.46 22.19 -13.41
CA SER A 438 -8.16 22.83 -13.24
C SER A 438 -8.27 24.16 -12.48
N PRO A 439 -7.38 24.44 -11.51
CA PRO A 439 -7.31 25.74 -10.84
C PRO A 439 -6.84 26.86 -11.79
N ILE A 440 -6.02 26.50 -12.78
CA ILE A 440 -5.62 27.39 -13.86
C ILE A 440 -6.79 27.42 -14.84
N LYS A 441 -7.61 28.48 -14.77
CA LYS A 441 -8.83 28.69 -15.57
C LYS A 441 -8.53 28.76 -17.07
N ALA A 442 -8.25 27.62 -17.69
CA ALA A 442 -8.00 27.49 -19.12
C ALA A 442 -9.26 27.87 -19.91
N ASP A 443 -9.09 28.62 -20.99
CA ASP A 443 -10.20 28.99 -21.87
C ASP A 443 -10.62 27.81 -22.76
N LEU A 444 -11.70 27.14 -22.36
CA LEU A 444 -12.30 26.01 -23.09
C LEU A 444 -13.39 26.43 -24.10
N SER A 445 -13.64 27.73 -24.28
CA SER A 445 -14.79 28.25 -25.03
C SER A 445 -14.89 27.75 -26.48
N SER A 446 -13.75 27.50 -27.13
CA SER A 446 -13.67 27.04 -28.53
C SER A 446 -14.17 25.61 -28.74
N VAL A 447 -13.90 24.71 -27.79
CA VAL A 447 -14.18 23.28 -27.90
C VAL A 447 -15.48 22.88 -27.19
N LEU A 448 -15.95 23.72 -26.26
CA LEU A 448 -17.05 23.42 -25.36
C LEU A 448 -18.37 23.02 -26.05
N PRO A 449 -18.88 23.72 -27.09
CA PRO A 449 -20.16 23.37 -27.72
C PRO A 449 -20.14 21.98 -28.37
N GLU A 450 -19.04 21.64 -29.03
CA GLU A 450 -18.88 20.36 -29.70
C GLU A 450 -18.62 19.23 -28.69
N ALA A 451 -17.82 19.49 -27.64
CA ALA A 451 -17.60 18.54 -26.56
C ALA A 451 -18.91 18.19 -25.83
N LEU A 452 -19.77 19.17 -25.53
CA LEU A 452 -21.08 18.93 -24.91
C LEU A 452 -21.99 18.06 -25.79
N SER A 453 -22.00 18.31 -27.11
CA SER A 453 -22.75 17.49 -28.06
C SER A 453 -22.26 16.03 -28.10
N VAL A 454 -20.93 15.84 -28.16
CA VAL A 454 -20.31 14.51 -28.16
C VAL A 454 -20.56 13.77 -26.84
N LEU A 455 -20.38 14.43 -25.69
CA LEU A 455 -20.65 13.86 -24.37
C LEU A 455 -22.13 13.49 -24.20
N GLY A 456 -23.06 14.33 -24.66
CA GLY A 456 -24.49 14.01 -24.69
C GLY A 456 -24.78 12.72 -25.49
N SER A 457 -24.14 12.55 -26.65
CA SER A 457 -24.28 11.33 -27.45
C SER A 457 -23.79 10.06 -26.74
N PHE A 458 -22.83 10.17 -25.81
CA PHE A 458 -22.30 9.04 -25.04
C PHE A 458 -23.26 8.53 -23.99
N LEU A 459 -24.17 9.38 -23.50
CA LEU A 459 -25.19 9.02 -22.52
C LEU A 459 -26.19 7.99 -23.06
N ARG A 460 -26.43 7.99 -24.38
CA ARG A 460 -27.27 6.99 -25.08
C ARG A 460 -26.58 5.63 -25.28
N LYS A 461 -25.25 5.57 -25.24
CA LYS A 461 -24.51 4.33 -25.56
C LYS A 461 -24.63 3.32 -24.43
N ASN A 462 -24.76 2.03 -24.78
CA ASN A 462 -24.85 0.94 -23.80
C ASN A 462 -23.46 0.57 -23.21
N GLN A 463 -22.75 1.56 -22.65
CA GLN A 463 -21.46 1.37 -22.01
C GLN A 463 -21.43 2.13 -20.68
N ARG A 464 -21.66 1.40 -19.58
CA ARG A 464 -21.81 1.96 -18.22
C ARG A 464 -20.66 2.87 -17.80
N ALA A 465 -19.40 2.45 -17.99
CA ALA A 465 -18.22 3.24 -17.64
C ALA A 465 -18.14 4.56 -18.41
N LEU A 466 -18.57 4.57 -19.67
CA LEU A 466 -18.58 5.77 -20.50
C LEU A 466 -19.69 6.74 -20.06
N LYS A 467 -20.89 6.24 -19.71
CA LYS A 467 -21.97 7.07 -19.16
C LYS A 467 -21.53 7.78 -17.88
N LEU A 468 -21.00 7.03 -16.91
CA LEU A 468 -20.53 7.58 -15.62
C LEU A 468 -19.40 8.59 -15.81
N GLY A 469 -18.40 8.27 -16.63
CA GLY A 469 -17.31 9.22 -16.94
C GLY A 469 -17.82 10.49 -17.60
N SER A 470 -18.76 10.37 -18.55
CA SER A 470 -19.32 11.51 -19.28
C SER A 470 -20.15 12.40 -18.35
N LEU A 471 -20.97 11.82 -17.47
CA LEU A 471 -21.73 12.56 -16.47
C LEU A 471 -20.80 13.31 -15.51
N ALA A 472 -19.74 12.67 -15.00
CA ALA A 472 -18.76 13.33 -14.13
C ALA A 472 -18.05 14.51 -14.84
N CYS A 473 -17.70 14.33 -16.12
CA CYS A 473 -17.12 15.39 -16.96
C CYS A 473 -18.10 16.56 -17.14
N LEU A 474 -19.36 16.26 -17.47
CA LEU A 474 -20.41 17.26 -17.59
C LEU A 474 -20.62 18.03 -16.29
N THR A 475 -20.62 17.35 -15.13
CA THR A 475 -20.72 17.98 -13.82
C THR A 475 -19.57 18.95 -13.59
N ALA A 476 -18.32 18.56 -13.88
CA ALA A 476 -17.16 19.44 -13.74
C ALA A 476 -17.25 20.67 -14.66
N LEU A 477 -17.64 20.47 -15.93
CA LEU A 477 -17.81 21.55 -16.91
C LEU A 477 -18.89 22.55 -16.49
N VAL A 478 -20.05 22.07 -16.02
CA VAL A 478 -21.12 22.95 -15.55
C VAL A 478 -20.71 23.65 -14.26
N THR A 479 -20.01 22.99 -13.34
CA THR A 479 -19.59 23.58 -12.07
C THR A 479 -18.61 24.74 -12.27
N HIS A 480 -17.59 24.57 -13.11
CA HIS A 480 -16.50 25.55 -13.23
C HIS A 480 -16.63 26.49 -14.44
N HIS A 481 -17.29 26.08 -15.52
CA HIS A 481 -17.33 26.82 -16.79
C HIS A 481 -18.74 27.29 -17.22
N ALA A 482 -19.73 27.25 -16.33
CA ALA A 482 -21.10 27.65 -16.67
C ALA A 482 -21.24 29.03 -17.33
N ALA A 483 -20.44 30.02 -16.93
CA ALA A 483 -20.51 31.37 -17.51
C ALA A 483 -20.22 31.40 -19.02
N GLY A 484 -19.47 30.41 -19.54
CA GLY A 484 -19.17 30.28 -20.97
C GLY A 484 -20.16 29.40 -21.75
N ILE A 485 -21.10 28.73 -21.07
CA ILE A 485 -22.02 27.77 -21.69
C ILE A 485 -23.30 28.49 -22.14
N LYS A 486 -23.51 28.55 -23.46
CA LYS A 486 -24.78 29.03 -24.02
C LYS A 486 -25.88 27.99 -23.77
N PRO A 487 -27.12 28.38 -23.43
CA PRO A 487 -28.22 27.43 -23.19
C PRO A 487 -28.47 26.44 -24.33
N ALA A 488 -28.31 26.87 -25.59
CA ALA A 488 -28.46 26.01 -26.77
C ALA A 488 -27.43 24.87 -26.84
N ALA A 489 -26.24 25.05 -26.26
CA ALA A 489 -25.19 24.03 -26.25
C ALA A 489 -25.48 22.89 -25.25
N LEU A 490 -26.37 23.11 -24.27
CA LEU A 490 -26.77 22.10 -23.28
C LEU A 490 -27.94 21.23 -23.76
N GLU A 491 -28.66 21.63 -24.80
CA GLU A 491 -29.82 20.91 -25.34
C GLU A 491 -29.56 19.41 -25.60
N PRO A 492 -28.42 19.01 -26.21
CA PRO A 492 -28.12 17.59 -26.47
C PRO A 492 -27.86 16.75 -25.21
N VAL A 493 -27.49 17.39 -24.10
CA VAL A 493 -27.31 16.72 -22.80
C VAL A 493 -28.65 16.63 -22.09
N LEU A 494 -29.39 17.75 -22.07
CA LEU A 494 -30.70 17.87 -21.43
C LEU A 494 -31.73 16.85 -21.96
N SER A 495 -31.70 16.52 -23.27
CA SER A 495 -32.61 15.53 -23.85
C SER A 495 -32.38 14.11 -23.35
N GLU A 496 -31.19 13.79 -22.84
CA GLU A 496 -30.82 12.42 -22.44
C GLU A 496 -30.98 12.17 -20.94
N LEU A 497 -30.87 13.21 -20.11
CA LEU A 497 -30.92 13.07 -18.65
C LEU A 497 -32.18 12.36 -18.13
N PRO A 498 -33.41 12.61 -18.64
CA PRO A 498 -34.60 11.94 -18.12
C PRO A 498 -34.55 10.41 -18.23
N ALA A 499 -33.96 9.88 -19.31
CA ALA A 499 -33.85 8.44 -19.53
C ALA A 499 -32.77 7.77 -18.65
N LEU A 500 -31.90 8.55 -18.01
CA LEU A 500 -30.86 8.04 -17.10
C LEU A 500 -31.32 7.95 -15.65
N VAL A 501 -32.44 8.59 -15.30
CA VAL A 501 -33.02 8.56 -13.95
C VAL A 501 -34.02 7.40 -13.89
N ASP A 502 -33.49 6.20 -13.68
CA ASP A 502 -34.25 4.95 -13.65
C ASP A 502 -33.75 3.98 -12.56
N GLU A 503 -34.59 3.01 -12.20
CA GLU A 503 -34.31 2.02 -11.15
C GLU A 503 -33.28 0.97 -11.59
N ASP A 504 -33.09 0.78 -12.90
CA ASP A 504 -32.19 -0.23 -13.50
C ASP A 504 -30.71 -0.07 -13.08
N ASP A 505 -30.19 1.16 -13.00
CA ASP A 505 -28.81 1.45 -12.56
C ASP A 505 -28.79 2.63 -11.59
N MET A 506 -28.94 2.31 -10.31
CA MET A 506 -28.99 3.27 -9.21
C MET A 506 -27.77 4.21 -9.16
N HIS A 507 -26.59 3.75 -9.59
CA HIS A 507 -25.38 4.58 -9.58
C HIS A 507 -25.38 5.61 -10.73
N VAL A 508 -25.83 5.22 -11.92
CA VAL A 508 -26.01 6.17 -13.04
C VAL A 508 -27.08 7.20 -12.69
N SER A 509 -28.17 6.77 -12.05
CA SER A 509 -29.21 7.65 -11.52
C SER A 509 -28.65 8.63 -10.48
N GLN A 510 -27.86 8.15 -9.51
CA GLN A 510 -27.19 8.99 -8.51
C GLN A 510 -26.32 10.09 -9.16
N VAL A 511 -25.45 9.73 -10.10
CA VAL A 511 -24.54 10.70 -10.75
C VAL A 511 -25.32 11.66 -11.67
N SER A 512 -26.38 11.18 -12.32
CA SER A 512 -27.27 12.02 -13.14
C SER A 512 -28.02 13.05 -12.28
N VAL A 513 -28.52 12.63 -11.11
CA VAL A 513 -29.15 13.52 -10.14
C VAL A 513 -28.14 14.54 -9.59
N ALA A 514 -26.89 14.14 -9.32
CA ALA A 514 -25.84 15.08 -8.91
C ALA A 514 -25.55 16.16 -9.97
N LEU A 515 -25.53 15.79 -11.26
CA LEU A 515 -25.44 16.77 -12.35
C LEU A 515 -26.64 17.72 -12.35
N LEU A 516 -27.86 17.20 -12.17
CA LEU A 516 -29.07 18.01 -12.08
C LEU A 516 -29.04 18.98 -10.89
N THR A 517 -28.48 18.57 -9.75
CA THR A 517 -28.25 19.44 -8.57
C THR A 517 -27.35 20.63 -8.90
N VAL A 518 -26.22 20.38 -9.57
CA VAL A 518 -25.31 21.46 -10.01
C VAL A 518 -26.01 22.36 -11.03
N MET A 519 -26.75 21.79 -11.98
CA MET A 519 -27.51 22.57 -12.95
C MET A 519 -28.59 23.44 -12.30
N ALA A 520 -29.24 22.96 -11.23
CA ALA A 520 -30.20 23.75 -10.46
C ALA A 520 -29.55 24.97 -9.80
N ALA A 521 -28.33 24.81 -9.27
CA ALA A 521 -27.60 25.88 -8.60
C ALA A 521 -27.04 26.92 -9.59
N VAL A 522 -26.51 26.47 -10.73
CA VAL A 522 -25.70 27.32 -11.62
C VAL A 522 -26.45 27.76 -12.89
N CYS A 523 -27.34 26.93 -13.44
CA CYS A 523 -28.08 27.20 -14.69
C CYS A 523 -29.61 26.95 -14.57
N PRO A 524 -30.35 27.68 -13.70
CA PRO A 524 -31.77 27.38 -13.40
C PRO A 524 -32.70 27.42 -14.63
N SER A 525 -32.43 28.31 -15.59
CA SER A 525 -33.26 28.48 -16.80
C SER A 525 -33.24 27.27 -17.72
N SER A 526 -32.09 26.60 -17.83
CA SER A 526 -31.94 25.38 -18.64
C SER A 526 -32.59 24.18 -17.96
N LEU A 527 -32.50 24.08 -16.63
CA LEU A 527 -33.15 23.01 -15.86
C LEU A 527 -34.68 23.10 -15.93
N ALA A 528 -35.25 24.31 -15.91
CA ALA A 528 -36.69 24.53 -15.98
C ALA A 528 -37.35 23.91 -17.24
N LYS A 529 -36.60 23.73 -18.33
CA LYS A 529 -37.09 23.06 -19.55
C LYS A 529 -37.33 21.56 -19.37
N ILE A 530 -36.53 20.90 -18.53
CA ILE A 530 -36.55 19.43 -18.36
C ILE A 530 -37.16 18.98 -17.03
N SER A 531 -37.44 19.91 -16.11
CA SER A 531 -37.96 19.57 -14.78
C SER A 531 -39.24 18.75 -14.85
N SER A 532 -40.14 19.03 -15.80
CA SER A 532 -41.38 18.27 -15.98
C SER A 532 -41.16 16.82 -16.42
N SER A 533 -40.05 16.52 -17.10
CA SER A 533 -39.72 15.18 -17.60
C SER A 533 -38.85 14.38 -16.63
N VAL A 534 -37.99 15.06 -15.87
CA VAL A 534 -37.06 14.42 -14.92
C VAL A 534 -37.73 14.10 -13.58
N LEU A 535 -38.59 14.98 -13.07
CA LEU A 535 -39.19 14.82 -11.74
C LEU A 535 -40.02 13.54 -11.58
N PRO A 536 -40.81 13.08 -12.57
CA PRO A 536 -41.48 11.79 -12.47
C PRO A 536 -40.50 10.62 -12.25
N GLY A 537 -39.34 10.64 -12.91
CA GLY A 537 -38.28 9.64 -12.71
C GLY A 537 -37.69 9.70 -11.30
N VAL A 538 -37.40 10.91 -10.80
CA VAL A 538 -36.91 11.12 -9.43
C VAL A 538 -37.94 10.64 -8.40
N PHE A 539 -39.23 10.93 -8.58
CA PHE A 539 -40.27 10.46 -7.66
C PHE A 539 -40.41 8.95 -7.68
N ARG A 540 -40.35 8.29 -8.85
CA ARG A 540 -40.29 6.81 -8.91
C ARG A 540 -39.11 6.26 -8.08
N LEU A 541 -37.91 6.82 -8.25
CA LEU A 541 -36.74 6.43 -7.45
C LEU A 541 -36.95 6.62 -5.94
N VAL A 542 -37.60 7.70 -5.50
CA VAL A 542 -37.93 7.95 -4.09
C VAL A 542 -38.83 6.86 -3.51
N HIS A 543 -39.73 6.31 -4.32
CA HIS A 543 -40.61 5.21 -3.91
C HIS A 543 -39.98 3.82 -4.10
N SER A 544 -38.84 3.70 -4.77
CA SER A 544 -38.18 2.41 -5.01
C SER A 544 -37.65 1.78 -3.72
N PRO A 545 -37.82 0.45 -3.52
CA PRO A 545 -37.25 -0.27 -2.39
C PRO A 545 -35.72 -0.33 -2.44
N LEU A 546 -35.10 -0.12 -3.62
CA LEU A 546 -33.66 -0.17 -3.82
C LEU A 546 -32.94 1.13 -3.40
N LEU A 547 -33.69 2.18 -3.05
CA LEU A 547 -33.10 3.47 -2.71
C LEU A 547 -32.46 3.43 -1.31
N GLN A 548 -31.12 3.52 -1.30
CA GLN A 548 -30.31 3.63 -0.09
C GLN A 548 -28.97 4.34 -0.36
N GLY A 549 -28.32 4.82 0.71
CA GLY A 549 -26.96 5.38 0.65
C GLY A 549 -26.83 6.62 -0.23
N GLY A 550 -25.83 6.62 -1.12
CA GLY A 550 -25.43 7.79 -1.93
C GLY A 550 -26.49 8.29 -2.91
N ALA A 551 -27.36 7.42 -3.44
CA ALA A 551 -28.44 7.82 -4.33
C ALA A 551 -29.51 8.65 -3.61
N LEU A 552 -29.87 8.26 -2.38
CA LEU A 552 -30.79 9.04 -1.54
C LEU A 552 -30.17 10.41 -1.23
N ALA A 553 -28.90 10.46 -0.81
CA ALA A 553 -28.21 11.73 -0.53
C ALA A 553 -28.24 12.68 -1.74
N ALA A 554 -27.94 12.18 -2.94
CA ALA A 554 -27.99 12.97 -4.17
C ALA A 554 -29.40 13.53 -4.45
N ILE A 555 -30.46 12.75 -4.23
CA ILE A 555 -31.85 13.21 -4.39
C ILE A 555 -32.21 14.28 -3.34
N LEU A 556 -31.77 14.11 -2.08
CA LEU A 556 -32.02 15.10 -1.04
C LEU A 556 -31.35 16.44 -1.38
N ASP A 557 -30.11 16.41 -1.87
CA ASP A 557 -29.39 17.62 -2.29
C ASP A 557 -30.01 18.25 -3.54
N PHE A 558 -30.50 17.43 -4.49
CA PHE A 558 -31.25 17.91 -5.65
C PHE A 558 -32.53 18.65 -5.24
N ILE A 559 -33.32 18.10 -4.32
CA ILE A 559 -34.55 18.74 -3.83
C ILE A 559 -34.24 20.09 -3.16
N LYS A 560 -33.20 20.14 -2.32
CA LYS A 560 -32.75 21.39 -1.68
C LYS A 560 -32.33 22.44 -2.72
N ALA A 561 -31.53 22.04 -3.71
CA ALA A 561 -31.05 22.94 -4.76
C ALA A 561 -32.18 23.43 -5.68
N LEU A 562 -33.12 22.54 -6.03
CA LEU A 562 -34.27 22.85 -6.89
C LEU A 562 -35.13 23.95 -6.26
N VAL A 563 -35.46 23.83 -4.98
CA VAL A 563 -36.31 24.80 -4.28
C VAL A 563 -35.56 26.12 -4.05
N GLY A 564 -34.25 26.06 -3.75
CA GLY A 564 -33.39 27.23 -3.64
C GLY A 564 -33.25 28.03 -4.94
N SER A 565 -33.33 27.36 -6.10
CA SER A 565 -33.18 27.98 -7.42
C SER A 565 -34.37 28.84 -7.86
N LYS A 566 -35.51 28.80 -7.14
CA LYS A 566 -36.77 29.51 -7.46
C LYS A 566 -37.20 29.39 -8.94
N THR A 567 -36.91 28.25 -9.58
CA THR A 567 -37.36 28.00 -10.94
C THR A 567 -38.89 28.02 -11.02
N SER A 568 -39.43 28.72 -12.02
CA SER A 568 -40.87 29.00 -12.18
C SER A 568 -41.75 27.77 -12.38
N SER A 569 -41.18 26.58 -12.57
CA SER A 569 -41.93 25.38 -12.96
C SER A 569 -42.55 24.63 -11.79
N MET A 570 -41.95 24.59 -10.60
CA MET A 570 -42.52 23.91 -9.43
C MET A 570 -42.11 24.57 -8.10
N GLY A 571 -43.10 25.13 -7.40
CA GLY A 571 -42.91 25.72 -6.06
C GLY A 571 -42.93 24.70 -4.93
N TYR A 572 -42.51 25.12 -3.74
CA TYR A 572 -42.49 24.32 -2.51
C TYR A 572 -43.76 23.47 -2.31
N SER A 573 -44.95 24.09 -2.42
CA SER A 573 -46.24 23.43 -2.18
C SER A 573 -46.58 22.35 -3.22
N GLN A 574 -46.10 22.48 -4.46
CA GLN A 574 -46.33 21.48 -5.50
C GLN A 574 -45.42 20.26 -5.30
N LEU A 575 -44.14 20.47 -4.97
CA LEU A 575 -43.21 19.39 -4.67
C LEU A 575 -43.64 18.60 -3.42
N LEU A 576 -44.06 19.29 -2.36
CA LEU A 576 -44.58 18.65 -1.16
C LEU A 576 -45.79 17.76 -1.50
N ARG A 577 -46.75 18.28 -2.29
CA ARG A 577 -47.93 17.51 -2.71
C ARG A 577 -47.55 16.30 -3.54
N SER A 578 -46.67 16.43 -4.53
CA SER A 578 -46.27 15.31 -5.38
C SER A 578 -45.52 14.21 -4.63
N LEU A 579 -44.77 14.55 -3.57
CA LEU A 579 -44.09 13.57 -2.71
C LEU A 579 -45.06 12.80 -1.81
N THR A 580 -46.13 13.45 -1.34
CA THR A 580 -47.05 12.86 -0.36
C THR A 580 -48.32 12.24 -0.99
N GLU A 581 -48.68 12.63 -2.20
CA GLU A 581 -49.88 12.18 -2.93
C GLU A 581 -50.08 10.65 -2.94
N PRO A 582 -49.05 9.81 -3.17
CA PRO A 582 -49.20 8.35 -3.15
C PRO A 582 -49.66 7.74 -1.82
N PHE A 583 -49.52 8.48 -0.72
CA PHE A 583 -49.95 8.04 0.63
C PHE A 583 -51.34 8.55 1.01
N HIS A 584 -51.90 9.49 0.24
CA HIS A 584 -53.22 10.08 0.46
C HIS A 584 -54.32 9.41 -0.38
N SER A 585 -53.95 8.66 -1.43
CA SER A 585 -54.87 7.87 -2.24
C SER A 585 -55.36 6.63 -1.49
N SER A 586 -56.69 6.46 -1.41
CA SER A 586 -57.34 5.26 -0.87
C SER A 586 -56.99 4.01 -1.71
N PRO A 587 -56.84 2.80 -1.13
CA PRO A 587 -56.42 1.58 -1.83
C PRO A 587 -57.36 1.06 -2.94
N SER A 588 -58.39 1.81 -3.32
CA SER A 588 -59.51 1.35 -4.14
C SER A 588 -59.42 1.68 -5.63
N SER A 589 -58.32 2.25 -6.16
CA SER A 589 -58.25 2.56 -7.61
C SER A 589 -56.98 2.20 -8.37
N ASP A 590 -55.91 1.70 -7.74
CA ASP A 590 -54.87 0.91 -8.41
C ASP A 590 -53.95 0.34 -7.33
N GLY A 591 -53.71 -0.97 -7.36
CA GLY A 591 -53.05 -1.73 -6.28
C GLY A 591 -51.55 -1.45 -6.07
N VAL A 592 -51.13 -0.18 -5.96
CA VAL A 592 -49.76 0.19 -5.61
C VAL A 592 -49.60 0.11 -4.10
N VAL A 593 -49.20 -1.07 -3.62
CA VAL A 593 -48.77 -1.25 -2.22
C VAL A 593 -47.50 -0.43 -2.01
N VAL A 594 -47.57 0.61 -1.19
CA VAL A 594 -46.41 1.47 -0.91
C VAL A 594 -45.42 0.74 -0.01
N HIS A 595 -44.19 0.57 -0.49
CA HIS A 595 -43.17 -0.21 0.20
C HIS A 595 -42.69 0.50 1.49
N ARG A 596 -42.31 -0.29 2.53
CA ARG A 596 -41.86 0.22 3.85
C ARG A 596 -40.72 1.24 3.74
N GLN A 597 -39.79 1.03 2.81
CA GLN A 597 -38.65 1.92 2.57
C GLN A 597 -39.08 3.29 2.03
N SER A 598 -40.15 3.34 1.23
CA SER A 598 -40.66 4.57 0.61
C SER A 598 -41.11 5.59 1.68
N TYR A 599 -41.69 5.12 2.79
CA TYR A 599 -42.04 5.98 3.93
C TYR A 599 -40.81 6.73 4.49
N ARG A 600 -39.67 6.04 4.63
CA ARG A 600 -38.42 6.65 5.12
C ARG A 600 -37.80 7.61 4.12
N SER A 601 -37.74 7.20 2.85
CA SER A 601 -37.19 8.02 1.76
C SER A 601 -37.98 9.33 1.60
N VAL A 602 -39.31 9.25 1.61
CA VAL A 602 -40.19 10.41 1.46
C VAL A 602 -40.12 11.32 2.69
N ALA A 603 -40.13 10.76 3.91
CA ALA A 603 -39.97 11.55 5.13
C ALA A 603 -38.66 12.35 5.15
N ARG A 604 -37.55 11.75 4.72
CA ARG A 604 -36.26 12.45 4.55
C ARG A 604 -36.31 13.51 3.45
N CYS A 605 -37.00 13.26 2.34
CA CYS A 605 -37.21 14.26 1.28
C CYS A 605 -38.03 15.46 1.78
N VAL A 606 -39.08 15.24 2.58
CA VAL A 606 -39.88 16.31 3.22
C VAL A 606 -39.03 17.11 4.20
N ALA A 607 -38.17 16.44 4.98
CA ALA A 607 -37.23 17.10 5.88
C ALA A 607 -36.18 17.94 5.11
N ALA A 608 -35.65 17.43 4.00
CA ALA A 608 -34.75 18.19 3.12
C ALA A 608 -35.45 19.41 2.51
N LEU A 609 -36.69 19.25 2.02
CA LEU A 609 -37.50 20.32 1.45
C LEU A 609 -37.78 21.44 2.47
N THR A 610 -38.23 21.08 3.68
CA THR A 610 -38.47 22.04 4.78
C THR A 610 -37.18 22.73 5.23
N SER A 611 -36.06 22.01 5.32
CA SER A 611 -34.76 22.61 5.69
C SER A 611 -34.28 23.68 4.69
N ALA A 612 -34.58 23.50 3.40
CA ALA A 612 -34.24 24.48 2.36
C ALA A 612 -35.16 25.71 2.36
N CYS A 613 -36.34 25.64 2.98
CA CYS A 613 -37.33 26.72 3.05
C CYS A 613 -37.83 26.99 4.48
N PRO A 614 -37.01 27.62 5.35
CA PRO A 614 -37.37 27.87 6.75
C PRO A 614 -38.68 28.66 6.96
N LYS A 615 -39.11 29.44 5.96
CA LYS A 615 -40.34 30.25 6.01
C LYS A 615 -41.62 29.40 5.94
N GLU A 616 -41.57 28.28 5.23
CA GLU A 616 -42.73 27.40 5.00
C GLU A 616 -42.80 26.26 6.04
N THR A 617 -41.74 26.08 6.83
CA THR A 617 -41.66 25.06 7.89
C THR A 617 -42.81 25.11 8.89
N PRO A 618 -43.17 26.25 9.53
CA PRO A 618 -44.24 26.27 10.52
C PRO A 618 -45.60 25.89 9.93
N ALA A 619 -45.89 26.30 8.69
CA ALA A 619 -47.12 25.95 7.99
C ALA A 619 -47.16 24.43 7.67
N THR A 620 -46.04 23.88 7.21
CA THR A 620 -45.91 22.45 6.90
C THR A 620 -46.04 21.59 8.15
N VAL A 621 -45.38 21.97 9.24
CA VAL A 621 -45.46 21.28 10.54
C VAL A 621 -46.89 21.31 11.07
N SER A 622 -47.57 22.46 10.99
CA SER A 622 -48.98 22.58 11.41
C SER A 622 -49.90 21.69 10.59
N GLY A 623 -49.68 21.59 9.28
CA GLY A 623 -50.41 20.68 8.39
C GLY A 623 -50.20 19.21 8.75
N LEU A 624 -48.94 18.79 8.94
CA LEU A 624 -48.61 17.43 9.36
C LEU A 624 -49.22 17.08 10.73
N ILE A 625 -49.23 18.02 11.68
CA ILE A 625 -49.90 17.85 12.98
C ILE A 625 -51.40 17.64 12.80
N GLN A 626 -52.05 18.46 11.97
CA GLN A 626 -53.49 18.35 11.72
C GLN A 626 -53.84 17.02 11.08
N GLU A 627 -52.98 16.52 10.18
CA GLU A 627 -53.14 15.23 9.53
C GLU A 627 -53.02 14.05 10.50
N VAL A 628 -52.08 14.11 11.44
CA VAL A 628 -51.96 13.11 12.53
C VAL A 628 -53.19 13.12 13.44
N LYS A 629 -53.74 14.31 13.73
CA LYS A 629 -54.93 14.46 14.59
C LYS A 629 -56.24 14.07 13.91
N ASN A 630 -56.32 14.10 12.59
CA ASN A 630 -57.56 13.86 11.87
C ASN A 630 -57.85 12.35 11.76
N PRO A 631 -58.87 11.81 12.44
CA PRO A 631 -59.22 10.39 12.36
C PRO A 631 -59.75 9.97 10.98
N GLY A 632 -60.15 10.92 10.13
CA GLY A 632 -60.58 10.65 8.75
C GLY A 632 -59.44 10.52 7.72
N SER A 633 -58.18 10.76 8.12
CA SER A 633 -57.03 10.62 7.23
C SER A 633 -56.62 9.15 7.07
N PRO A 634 -56.21 8.71 5.86
CA PRO A 634 -55.76 7.34 5.64
C PRO A 634 -54.56 7.00 6.54
N GLU A 635 -54.48 5.76 7.00
CA GLU A 635 -53.42 5.32 7.93
C GLU A 635 -52.02 5.54 7.34
N SER A 636 -51.83 5.29 6.04
CA SER A 636 -50.60 5.58 5.29
C SER A 636 -50.16 7.05 5.39
N ALA A 637 -51.09 8.00 5.28
CA ALA A 637 -50.79 9.43 5.42
C ALA A 637 -50.44 9.81 6.86
N ARG A 638 -51.15 9.24 7.85
CA ARG A 638 -50.86 9.47 9.29
C ARG A 638 -49.47 8.96 9.68
N VAL A 639 -49.09 7.77 9.20
CA VAL A 639 -47.75 7.19 9.44
C VAL A 639 -46.65 8.03 8.78
N LEU A 640 -46.85 8.45 7.52
CA LEU A 640 -45.89 9.33 6.83
C LEU A 640 -45.74 10.68 7.54
N ALA A 641 -46.84 11.27 8.01
CA ALA A 641 -46.83 12.54 8.70
C ALA A 641 -46.03 12.47 10.02
N LEU A 642 -46.18 11.39 10.79
CA LEU A 642 -45.38 11.13 11.99
C LEU A 642 -43.88 10.99 11.68
N LEU A 643 -43.51 10.25 10.64
CA LEU A 643 -42.11 10.09 10.23
C LEU A 643 -41.49 11.40 9.73
N SER A 644 -42.25 12.17 8.96
CA SER A 644 -41.83 13.47 8.46
C SER A 644 -41.61 14.44 9.60
N LEU A 645 -42.49 14.48 10.61
CA LEU A 645 -42.29 15.27 11.82
C LEU A 645 -41.03 14.86 12.59
N GLY A 646 -40.72 13.56 12.67
CA GLY A 646 -39.49 13.05 13.28
C GLY A 646 -38.21 13.51 12.56
N GLU A 647 -38.18 13.40 11.23
CA GLU A 647 -37.03 13.83 10.41
C GLU A 647 -36.86 15.36 10.37
N VAL A 648 -37.96 16.12 10.30
CA VAL A 648 -37.94 17.59 10.42
C VAL A 648 -37.47 18.03 11.81
N GLY A 649 -37.78 17.23 12.83
CA GLY A 649 -37.27 17.40 14.19
C GLY A 649 -35.75 17.27 14.22
N ARG A 650 -35.23 16.15 13.69
CA ARG A 650 -33.79 15.84 13.64
C ARG A 650 -32.98 16.91 12.93
N SER A 651 -33.50 17.51 11.86
CA SER A 651 -32.81 18.57 11.10
C SER A 651 -32.72 19.93 11.82
N GLY A 652 -33.19 20.03 13.07
CA GLY A 652 -32.95 21.16 13.97
C GLY A 652 -33.98 22.29 13.90
N SER A 653 -35.05 22.15 13.12
CA SER A 653 -36.00 23.24 12.87
C SER A 653 -37.16 23.33 13.89
N LEU A 654 -37.26 22.42 14.85
CA LEU A 654 -38.44 22.26 15.72
C LEU A 654 -38.19 22.44 17.23
N GLY A 655 -36.98 22.81 17.65
CA GLY A 655 -36.53 22.86 19.06
C GLY A 655 -37.30 23.78 20.03
N GLY A 656 -38.50 24.26 19.69
CA GLY A 656 -39.34 25.09 20.57
C GLY A 656 -40.85 24.85 20.51
N SER A 657 -41.38 23.93 19.68
CA SER A 657 -42.84 23.75 19.56
C SER A 657 -43.38 22.69 20.54
N ARG A 658 -43.93 23.13 21.68
CA ARG A 658 -44.63 22.27 22.65
C ARG A 658 -45.84 21.53 22.06
N GLU A 659 -46.42 22.06 20.99
CA GLU A 659 -47.57 21.47 20.29
C GLU A 659 -47.16 20.20 19.54
N VAL A 660 -46.02 20.19 18.85
CA VAL A 660 -45.48 18.98 18.19
C VAL A 660 -45.29 17.87 19.22
N GLN A 661 -44.73 18.22 20.39
CA GLN A 661 -44.52 17.28 21.50
C GLN A 661 -45.83 16.69 22.02
N ALA A 662 -46.84 17.53 22.29
CA ALA A 662 -48.14 17.08 22.79
C ALA A 662 -48.84 16.12 21.81
N VAL A 663 -48.72 16.36 20.51
CA VAL A 663 -49.39 15.56 19.46
C VAL A 663 -48.73 14.22 19.26
N ILE A 664 -47.39 14.17 19.31
CA ILE A 664 -46.64 12.91 19.27
C ILE A 664 -46.94 12.09 20.52
N LEU A 665 -47.10 12.73 21.68
CA LEU A 665 -47.50 12.08 22.93
C LEU A 665 -48.95 11.57 22.89
N GLU A 666 -49.87 12.29 22.25
CA GLU A 666 -51.28 11.93 22.10
C GLU A 666 -51.49 10.79 21.09
N ALA A 667 -50.79 10.83 19.95
CA ALA A 667 -50.77 9.76 18.94
C ALA A 667 -50.23 8.43 19.51
N PHE A 668 -49.36 8.51 20.52
CA PHE A 668 -48.82 7.36 21.24
C PHE A 668 -49.81 6.76 22.25
N THR A 669 -50.69 7.57 22.84
CA THR A 669 -51.74 7.10 23.76
C THR A 669 -52.98 6.58 23.05
N SER A 670 -53.29 7.08 21.85
CA SER A 670 -54.46 6.62 21.09
C SER A 670 -54.22 5.31 20.33
N SER A 671 -52.97 4.98 20.02
CA SER A 671 -52.61 3.73 19.33
C SER A 671 -52.48 2.51 20.25
N SER A 672 -52.61 2.68 21.57
CA SER A 672 -52.57 1.57 22.53
C SER A 672 -53.92 0.91 22.82
N GLU A 673 -55.06 1.54 22.48
CA GLU A 673 -56.34 1.08 23.03
C GLU A 673 -57.41 0.57 22.07
N GLU A 674 -57.44 0.86 20.77
CA GLU A 674 -58.50 0.30 19.93
C GLU A 674 -58.17 0.20 18.43
N SER A 675 -58.41 -0.98 17.86
CA SER A 675 -58.65 -1.27 16.42
C SER A 675 -57.52 -1.04 15.40
N CYS A 676 -56.81 -2.11 15.05
CA CYS A 676 -56.49 -2.39 13.64
C CYS A 676 -56.28 -3.90 13.45
N GLU A 677 -57.25 -4.58 12.83
CA GLU A 677 -57.13 -5.97 12.36
C GLU A 677 -56.30 -6.06 11.06
N CYS A 678 -55.17 -5.36 10.99
CA CYS A 678 -54.22 -5.49 9.88
C CYS A 678 -52.88 -6.03 10.40
N PRO A 679 -52.23 -6.95 9.66
CA PRO A 679 -51.11 -7.72 10.17
C PRO A 679 -49.82 -6.92 10.06
N GLU A 680 -49.51 -5.95 10.94
CA GLU A 680 -48.24 -5.23 10.77
C GLU A 680 -47.62 -4.68 12.07
N GLU A 681 -46.72 -5.51 12.64
CA GLU A 681 -45.61 -5.17 13.54
C GLU A 681 -44.74 -4.00 13.01
N GLY A 682 -44.82 -3.72 11.70
CA GLY A 682 -44.12 -2.64 10.99
C GLY A 682 -44.48 -1.22 11.46
N THR A 683 -45.77 -0.90 11.64
CA THR A 683 -46.21 0.46 12.03
C THR A 683 -45.68 0.84 13.41
N ARG A 684 -45.62 -0.10 14.35
CA ARG A 684 -45.02 0.11 15.69
C ARG A 684 -43.52 0.38 15.61
N ASN A 685 -42.80 -0.33 14.74
CA ASN A 685 -41.36 -0.14 14.55
C ASN A 685 -41.04 1.21 13.90
N LEU A 686 -41.86 1.69 12.95
CA LEU A 686 -41.73 3.02 12.36
C LEU A 686 -42.00 4.14 13.39
N VAL A 687 -43.02 3.98 14.23
CA VAL A 687 -43.32 4.92 15.33
C VAL A 687 -42.19 4.93 16.39
N ALA A 688 -41.63 3.77 16.73
CA ALA A 688 -40.47 3.66 17.62
C ALA A 688 -39.23 4.36 17.03
N GLU A 689 -39.00 4.23 15.72
CA GLU A 689 -37.92 4.92 14.99
C GLU A 689 -38.09 6.45 15.01
N CYS A 690 -39.31 6.97 14.83
CA CYS A 690 -39.60 8.40 15.00
C CYS A 690 -39.23 8.89 16.40
N LEU A 691 -39.65 8.14 17.42
CA LEU A 691 -39.38 8.49 18.82
C LEU A 691 -37.89 8.51 19.10
N GLY A 692 -37.14 7.53 18.58
CA GLY A 692 -35.68 7.49 18.62
C GLY A 692 -35.03 8.80 18.16
N LYS A 693 -35.38 9.22 16.94
CA LYS A 693 -34.87 10.45 16.31
C LYS A 693 -35.28 11.73 17.06
N LEU A 694 -36.44 11.71 17.72
CA LEU A 694 -36.94 12.83 18.53
C LEU A 694 -36.35 12.86 19.95
N THR A 695 -36.01 11.71 20.53
CA THR A 695 -35.27 11.67 21.82
C THR A 695 -33.92 12.37 21.73
N SER A 696 -33.31 12.46 20.55
CA SER A 696 -32.10 13.24 20.31
C SER A 696 -32.28 14.75 20.54
N LEU A 697 -33.52 15.26 20.52
CA LEU A 697 -33.83 16.67 20.76
C LEU A 697 -34.08 16.98 22.24
N GLU A 698 -34.79 16.10 22.97
CA GLU A 698 -35.05 16.23 24.42
C GLU A 698 -35.04 14.86 25.13
N PRO A 699 -33.86 14.36 25.55
CA PRO A 699 -33.73 13.03 26.15
C PRO A 699 -34.36 12.92 27.54
N ALA A 700 -34.50 14.03 28.29
CA ALA A 700 -34.97 14.00 29.68
C ALA A 700 -36.43 13.57 29.85
N GLN A 701 -37.32 13.92 28.91
CA GLN A 701 -38.77 13.68 29.03
C GLN A 701 -39.26 12.41 28.32
N LEU A 702 -38.66 12.09 27.16
CA LEU A 702 -39.16 11.03 26.26
C LEU A 702 -38.54 9.66 26.54
N LEU A 703 -37.31 9.61 27.03
CA LEU A 703 -36.53 8.39 27.28
C LEU A 703 -37.13 7.49 28.40
N PRO A 704 -37.73 8.02 29.49
CA PRO A 704 -38.43 7.20 30.49
C PRO A 704 -39.69 6.50 29.96
N ARG A 705 -40.44 7.16 29.06
CA ARG A 705 -41.67 6.62 28.48
C ARG A 705 -41.41 5.61 27.37
N LEU A 706 -40.38 5.83 26.54
CA LEU A 706 -39.90 4.84 25.57
C LEU A 706 -39.52 3.51 26.27
N LYS A 707 -38.86 3.60 27.43
CA LYS A 707 -38.53 2.44 28.28
C LYS A 707 -39.75 1.69 28.83
N GLN A 708 -40.86 2.37 29.09
CA GLN A 708 -42.07 1.75 29.64
C GLN A 708 -42.79 0.88 28.59
N GLN A 709 -42.72 1.25 27.32
CA GLN A 709 -43.34 0.53 26.20
C GLN A 709 -42.46 -0.56 25.58
N LEU A 710 -41.13 -0.37 25.55
CA LEU A 710 -40.18 -1.47 25.30
C LEU A 710 -40.35 -2.64 26.29
N LYS A 711 -40.92 -2.37 27.48
CA LYS A 711 -41.28 -3.39 28.47
C LYS A 711 -42.69 -3.98 28.30
N ALA A 712 -43.61 -3.28 27.63
CA ALA A 712 -44.99 -3.73 27.43
C ALA A 712 -45.16 -4.64 26.20
N GLY A 713 -44.32 -4.47 25.17
CA GLY A 713 -44.33 -5.29 23.95
C GLY A 713 -43.68 -6.68 24.06
N THR A 714 -43.33 -7.14 25.26
CA THR A 714 -42.58 -8.40 25.44
C THR A 714 -43.44 -9.63 25.20
N LYS A 715 -43.60 -10.04 23.94
CA LYS A 715 -43.96 -11.43 23.61
C LYS A 715 -43.15 -12.12 22.50
N CYS A 716 -42.26 -11.45 21.75
CA CYS A 716 -41.37 -12.13 20.79
C CYS A 716 -39.92 -11.61 20.84
N GLU A 717 -38.93 -12.51 20.88
CA GLU A 717 -37.50 -12.20 21.03
C GLU A 717 -36.83 -11.64 19.75
N GLU A 718 -37.51 -11.65 18.60
CA GLU A 718 -36.98 -11.20 17.31
C GLU A 718 -37.01 -9.67 17.13
N ASP A 719 -37.92 -8.98 17.83
CA ASP A 719 -38.15 -7.52 17.76
C ASP A 719 -37.07 -6.65 18.45
N ARG A 720 -36.16 -7.27 19.22
CA ARG A 720 -35.09 -6.53 19.94
C ARG A 720 -34.02 -5.95 19.01
N THR A 721 -33.99 -6.34 17.74
CA THR A 721 -32.86 -6.12 16.84
C THR A 721 -33.00 -4.89 15.95
N GLU A 722 -34.20 -4.56 15.43
CA GLU A 722 -34.38 -3.41 14.52
C GLU A 722 -34.57 -2.07 15.26
N VAL A 723 -35.18 -2.07 16.44
CA VAL A 723 -35.41 -0.83 17.22
C VAL A 723 -34.14 -0.35 17.95
N LYS A 724 -33.21 -1.27 18.25
CA LYS A 724 -31.90 -0.90 18.83
C LYS A 724 -30.96 -0.28 17.78
N GLN A 725 -31.03 -0.73 16.53
CA GLN A 725 -30.14 -0.28 15.45
C GLN A 725 -30.32 1.20 15.06
N ASN A 726 -31.50 1.79 15.30
CA ASN A 726 -31.81 3.16 14.89
C ASN A 726 -31.82 4.20 16.01
N ASN A 727 -31.66 3.78 17.27
CA ASN A 727 -31.53 4.70 18.42
C ASN A 727 -30.08 5.15 18.68
N ASP A 728 -29.11 4.57 17.98
CA ASP A 728 -27.68 4.78 18.21
C ASP A 728 -26.99 5.70 17.17
N GLU A 729 -27.76 6.35 16.30
CA GLU A 729 -27.23 7.47 15.49
C GLU A 729 -27.46 8.79 16.24
N HIS A 730 -26.35 9.39 16.69
CA HIS A 730 -26.26 10.72 17.29
C HIS A 730 -26.86 10.88 18.69
N LEU A 731 -26.22 10.26 19.69
CA LEU A 731 -26.22 10.77 21.06
C LEU A 731 -25.08 11.79 21.22
N LYS A 732 -25.12 12.90 20.49
CA LYS A 732 -24.28 14.07 20.80
C LYS A 732 -25.03 14.90 21.85
N CYS A 733 -25.17 14.34 23.05
CA CYS A 733 -25.70 15.06 24.21
C CYS A 733 -24.73 16.16 24.59
N LYS A 734 -24.99 17.39 24.13
CA LYS A 734 -24.26 18.59 24.61
C LYS A 734 -24.85 19.18 25.89
N ASN A 735 -25.93 18.61 26.44
CA ASN A 735 -26.56 19.05 27.68
C ASN A 735 -27.07 17.83 28.46
N ASP A 736 -26.28 17.33 29.43
CA ASP A 736 -26.65 16.57 30.65
C ASP A 736 -25.69 15.40 30.98
N ASP A 737 -24.39 15.69 31.11
CA ASP A 737 -23.35 14.73 31.50
C ASP A 737 -23.63 14.06 32.88
N ALA A 738 -24.27 14.79 33.80
CA ALA A 738 -24.57 14.31 35.14
C ALA A 738 -25.63 13.19 35.21
N ALA A 739 -26.60 13.20 34.28
CA ALA A 739 -27.68 12.20 34.26
C ALA A 739 -27.24 10.88 33.61
N VAL A 740 -26.31 10.96 32.65
CA VAL A 740 -25.67 9.80 32.02
C VAL A 740 -24.78 9.08 33.02
N LEU A 741 -23.96 9.81 33.78
CA LEU A 741 -23.10 9.25 34.82
C LEU A 741 -23.88 8.50 35.92
N GLN A 742 -25.03 9.02 36.37
CA GLN A 742 -25.87 8.33 37.37
C GLN A 742 -26.49 7.01 36.89
N ARG A 743 -26.51 6.74 35.59
CA ARG A 743 -27.23 5.60 34.99
C ARG A 743 -26.32 4.71 34.13
N LEU A 744 -25.02 4.98 34.13
CA LEU A 744 -24.02 4.35 33.28
C LEU A 744 -23.96 2.83 33.50
N ASP A 745 -23.99 2.37 34.75
CA ASP A 745 -23.95 0.94 35.09
C ASP A 745 -25.10 0.12 34.47
N ARG A 746 -26.26 0.75 34.28
CA ARG A 746 -27.44 0.11 33.66
C ARG A 746 -27.41 0.13 32.13
N LEU A 747 -26.53 0.92 31.52
CA LEU A 747 -26.35 1.02 30.07
C LEU A 747 -25.22 0.12 29.56
N VAL A 748 -24.16 -0.05 30.37
CA VAL A 748 -22.99 -0.87 30.03
C VAL A 748 -23.36 -2.35 29.87
N GLU A 749 -24.18 -2.90 30.76
CA GLU A 749 -24.50 -4.34 30.76
C GLU A 749 -25.24 -4.80 29.48
N PRO A 750 -26.29 -4.09 28.99
CA PRO A 750 -26.91 -4.40 27.70
C PRO A 750 -25.97 -4.27 26.50
N LEU A 751 -25.09 -3.27 26.48
CA LEU A 751 -24.13 -3.05 25.40
C LEU A 751 -23.08 -4.16 25.37
N LYS A 752 -22.55 -4.55 26.53
CA LYS A 752 -21.64 -5.68 26.70
C LYS A 752 -22.26 -6.99 26.22
N ALA A 753 -23.53 -7.24 26.56
CA ALA A 753 -24.26 -8.41 26.07
C ALA A 753 -24.40 -8.41 24.53
N THR A 754 -24.76 -7.27 23.94
CA THR A 754 -24.88 -7.14 22.47
C THR A 754 -23.53 -7.34 21.76
N CYS A 755 -22.44 -6.76 22.25
CA CYS A 755 -21.11 -6.91 21.63
C CYS A 755 -20.54 -8.34 21.73
N THR A 756 -20.99 -9.14 22.71
CA THR A 756 -20.49 -10.49 22.97
C THR A 756 -21.41 -11.61 22.49
N THR A 757 -22.59 -11.27 21.97
CA THR A 757 -23.55 -12.27 21.45
C THR A 757 -22.99 -12.96 20.21
N LYS A 758 -22.93 -14.30 20.24
CA LYS A 758 -22.53 -15.13 19.09
C LYS A 758 -23.75 -15.65 18.34
N VAL A 759 -23.68 -15.62 17.01
CA VAL A 759 -24.73 -16.15 16.12
C VAL A 759 -24.75 -17.69 16.21
N LYS A 760 -25.94 -18.30 16.23
CA LYS A 760 -26.09 -19.77 16.29
C LYS A 760 -25.58 -20.41 14.99
N ALA A 761 -24.92 -21.56 15.09
CA ALA A 761 -24.49 -22.34 13.93
C ALA A 761 -25.74 -22.86 13.18
N GLY A 762 -26.01 -22.32 11.99
CA GLY A 762 -27.20 -22.63 11.17
C GLY A 762 -28.03 -21.41 10.76
N SER A 763 -27.71 -20.21 11.26
CA SER A 763 -28.37 -18.96 10.88
C SER A 763 -28.19 -18.60 9.41
N VAL A 764 -29.24 -18.05 8.80
CA VAL A 764 -29.24 -17.62 7.40
C VAL A 764 -28.34 -16.40 7.23
N LYS A 765 -27.73 -16.21 6.05
CA LYS A 765 -26.77 -15.11 5.78
C LYS A 765 -27.27 -13.72 6.21
N GLN A 766 -28.57 -13.45 6.02
CA GLN A 766 -29.21 -12.20 6.47
C GLN A 766 -29.17 -12.01 8.00
N GLU A 767 -29.29 -13.08 8.78
CA GLU A 767 -29.21 -13.00 10.24
C GLU A 767 -27.78 -12.71 10.71
N PHE A 768 -26.79 -13.23 10.00
CA PHE A 768 -25.38 -12.95 10.26
C PHE A 768 -25.05 -11.48 9.97
N GLU A 769 -25.50 -10.96 8.83
CA GLU A 769 -25.35 -9.54 8.45
C GLU A 769 -26.09 -8.61 9.44
N LYS A 770 -27.31 -8.98 9.87
CA LYS A 770 -28.08 -8.23 10.86
C LYS A 770 -27.39 -8.16 12.22
N GLN A 771 -26.81 -9.27 12.68
CA GLN A 771 -26.06 -9.32 13.94
C GLN A 771 -24.72 -8.58 13.88
N ASP A 772 -24.03 -8.64 12.74
CA ASP A 772 -22.77 -7.92 12.56
C ASP A 772 -22.97 -6.40 12.60
N GLU A 773 -24.01 -5.89 11.94
CA GLU A 773 -24.34 -4.46 12.01
C GLU A 773 -24.85 -4.06 13.42
N LEU A 774 -25.50 -4.96 14.15
CA LEU A 774 -25.90 -4.74 15.55
C LEU A 774 -24.66 -4.57 16.45
N ARG A 775 -23.64 -5.41 16.27
CA ARG A 775 -22.35 -5.30 17.00
C ARG A 775 -21.62 -4.01 16.63
N ARG A 776 -21.58 -3.65 15.34
CA ARG A 776 -21.01 -2.35 14.89
C ARG A 776 -21.75 -1.15 15.48
N SER A 777 -23.08 -1.19 15.54
CA SER A 777 -23.91 -0.13 16.12
C SER A 777 -23.65 0.05 17.62
N ALA A 778 -23.61 -1.05 18.38
CA ALA A 778 -23.27 -1.02 19.80
C ALA A 778 -21.86 -0.46 20.05
N MET A 779 -20.89 -0.74 19.18
CA MET A 779 -19.54 -0.17 19.28
C MET A 779 -19.51 1.34 19.01
N ARG A 780 -20.38 1.88 18.12
CA ARG A 780 -20.52 3.33 17.94
C ARG A 780 -21.06 3.98 19.22
N ALA A 781 -22.04 3.36 19.86
CA ALA A 781 -22.59 3.83 21.13
C ALA A 781 -21.53 3.82 22.25
N VAL A 782 -20.67 2.80 22.31
CA VAL A 782 -19.55 2.76 23.25
C VAL A 782 -18.52 3.86 22.97
N ALA A 783 -18.19 4.12 21.70
CA ALA A 783 -17.31 5.22 21.33
C ALA A 783 -17.88 6.58 21.74
N ALA A 784 -19.18 6.80 21.54
CA ALA A 784 -19.87 8.02 21.98
C ALA A 784 -19.90 8.17 23.51
N LEU A 785 -20.08 7.07 24.25
CA LEU A 785 -20.05 7.09 25.72
C LEU A 785 -18.63 7.38 26.26
N LEU A 786 -17.60 6.82 25.64
CA LEU A 786 -16.19 7.08 26.01
C LEU A 786 -15.73 8.50 25.66
N ALA A 787 -16.43 9.19 24.76
CA ALA A 787 -16.18 10.60 24.46
C ALA A 787 -16.74 11.57 25.52
N VAL A 788 -17.56 11.09 26.48
CA VAL A 788 -18.09 11.92 27.57
C VAL A 788 -17.04 12.02 28.69
N PRO A 789 -16.73 13.24 29.17
CA PRO A 789 -15.75 13.43 30.25
C PRO A 789 -16.20 12.73 31.54
N ASP A 790 -15.23 12.19 32.29
CA ASP A 790 -15.42 11.44 33.56
C ASP A 790 -16.14 10.07 33.47
N VAL A 791 -16.54 9.60 32.27
CA VAL A 791 -17.18 8.28 32.10
C VAL A 791 -16.24 7.11 32.40
N GLU A 792 -14.94 7.25 32.13
CA GLU A 792 -13.93 6.24 32.48
C GLU A 792 -13.68 6.10 33.99
N ARG A 793 -14.17 7.04 34.82
CA ARG A 793 -14.11 6.89 36.29
C ARG A 793 -15.07 5.84 36.82
N SER A 794 -16.07 5.44 36.02
CA SER A 794 -16.95 4.33 36.39
C SER A 794 -16.25 2.99 36.18
N PRO A 795 -16.20 2.12 37.21
CA PRO A 795 -15.55 0.82 37.11
C PRO A 795 -16.18 -0.09 36.04
N SER A 796 -17.49 -0.01 35.82
CA SER A 796 -18.19 -0.83 34.82
C SER A 796 -17.78 -0.49 33.38
N MET A 797 -17.61 0.80 33.08
CA MET A 797 -17.18 1.26 31.75
C MET A 797 -15.69 1.05 31.53
N ALA A 798 -14.85 1.29 32.55
CA ALA A 798 -13.41 1.03 32.46
C ALA A 798 -13.11 -0.45 32.18
N GLU A 799 -13.83 -1.36 32.84
CA GLU A 799 -13.72 -2.80 32.59
C GLU A 799 -14.16 -3.16 31.16
N PHE A 800 -15.26 -2.58 30.69
CA PHE A 800 -15.77 -2.86 29.35
C PHE A 800 -14.86 -2.29 28.24
N ALA A 801 -14.30 -1.10 28.42
CA ALA A 801 -13.33 -0.50 27.51
C ALA A 801 -12.04 -1.35 27.41
N ASN A 802 -11.55 -1.87 28.54
CA ASN A 802 -10.44 -2.83 28.55
C ASN A 802 -10.81 -4.15 27.84
N GLN A 803 -12.05 -4.62 27.98
CA GLN A 803 -12.52 -5.82 27.29
C GLN A 803 -12.57 -5.64 25.77
N ILE A 804 -12.95 -4.45 25.29
CA ILE A 804 -12.92 -4.10 23.86
C ILE A 804 -11.48 -4.05 23.34
N ARG A 805 -10.55 -3.46 24.10
CA ARG A 805 -9.14 -3.34 23.71
C ARG A 805 -8.40 -4.69 23.66
N THR A 806 -8.75 -5.62 24.54
CA THR A 806 -8.10 -6.93 24.66
C THR A 806 -8.66 -8.00 23.71
N ASN A 807 -9.86 -7.82 23.18
CA ASN A 807 -10.47 -8.77 22.25
C ASN A 807 -10.28 -8.31 20.80
N ALA A 808 -9.48 -9.05 20.01
CA ALA A 808 -9.14 -8.70 18.63
C ALA A 808 -10.34 -8.47 17.70
N ASP A 809 -11.43 -9.25 17.85
CA ASP A 809 -12.68 -9.08 17.06
C ASP A 809 -13.35 -7.74 17.40
N MET A 810 -13.49 -7.45 18.70
CA MET A 810 -14.12 -6.21 19.16
C MET A 810 -13.26 -4.97 18.90
N ALA A 811 -11.93 -5.07 19.04
CA ALA A 811 -11.00 -3.99 18.76
C ALA A 811 -10.99 -3.61 17.27
N SER A 812 -11.01 -4.60 16.38
CA SER A 812 -11.12 -4.40 14.93
C SER A 812 -12.43 -3.69 14.56
N ILE A 813 -13.56 -4.16 15.11
CA ILE A 813 -14.87 -3.53 14.91
C ILE A 813 -14.87 -2.08 15.44
N TYR A 814 -14.31 -1.85 16.63
CA TYR A 814 -14.24 -0.52 17.25
C TYR A 814 -13.38 0.47 16.43
N GLN A 815 -12.21 0.04 15.95
CA GLN A 815 -11.36 0.85 15.07
C GLN A 815 -12.03 1.16 13.72
N SER A 816 -12.73 0.18 13.14
CA SER A 816 -13.47 0.38 11.87
C SER A 816 -14.58 1.44 11.99
N VAL A 817 -15.17 1.56 13.18
CA VAL A 817 -16.23 2.52 13.46
C VAL A 817 -15.67 3.93 13.71
N GLN A 818 -14.52 4.05 14.40
CA GLN A 818 -13.91 5.35 14.67
C GLN A 818 -13.34 6.04 13.42
N GLY A 819 -12.88 5.26 12.43
CA GLY A 819 -12.35 5.80 11.16
C GLY A 819 -13.41 6.38 10.21
N GLY A 820 -14.71 6.23 10.51
CA GLY A 820 -15.80 6.65 9.62
C GLY A 820 -16.26 8.10 9.74
N GLU A 821 -15.90 8.83 10.81
CA GLU A 821 -16.44 10.17 11.11
C GLU A 821 -15.38 11.28 11.32
N ALA A 822 -14.08 10.97 11.30
CA ALA A 822 -13.01 11.97 11.47
C ALA A 822 -12.46 12.45 10.12
N GLY A 823 -13.31 13.16 9.38
CA GLY A 823 -12.96 13.81 8.13
C GLY A 823 -13.41 15.26 8.06
N GLU A 824 -13.42 15.99 9.19
CA GLU A 824 -13.51 17.46 9.21
C GLU A 824 -13.32 18.00 10.65
N SER A 825 -12.35 18.91 10.80
CA SER A 825 -12.07 19.82 11.94
C SER A 825 -11.37 19.28 13.22
N MET A 826 -10.08 19.62 13.33
CA MET A 826 -9.38 20.25 14.48
C MET A 826 -7.88 19.91 14.37
N ASP A 827 -7.09 20.71 13.65
CA ASP A 827 -6.20 21.69 14.29
C ASP A 827 -6.62 22.07 15.73
N MET A 828 -5.76 21.71 16.69
CA MET A 828 -5.23 22.61 17.72
C MET A 828 -4.24 21.85 18.62
N SER A 829 -3.00 22.34 18.62
CA SER A 829 -1.81 22.00 19.44
C SER A 829 -0.85 20.99 18.84
#